data_AF-A0A9W2W9C3-F1
#
_entry.id   AF-A0A9W2W9C3-F1
#
_cell.length_a   1.000
_cell.length_b   1.000
_cell.length_c   1.000
_cell.angle_alpha   90.00
_cell.angle_beta   90.00
_cell.angle_gamma   90.00
#
_symmetry.space_group_name_H-M   'P 1'
#
loop_
_entity.id
_entity.type
_entity.pdbx_description
1 polymer ?
#
loop_
_entity_poly.entity_id
_entity_poly.type
_entity_poly.pdbx_seq_one_letter_code
_entity_poly.pdbx_strand_id
1 'polypeptide(L)'
;MLSFGPQENFWEMGDTGPCGPCTEIHYDLAGGVGAPQLVELWNLVFMQHNREADGSLQPLPQRHVDTGMGLERLLAVLQGRRSTYDTDLFSPLLNAIHQGCGAPPYSGRVGAADEGHTDTAYRVVADHIRTLSICIADGVAPGMSGAPLVLRRILRRAVRFSTELLRAPPGFLGSLVPVVVETLILPPSISLSESPRQVSPGRPRVEVQSGLVAFDTSSALSAASREVLIQNCRGTQPRYWIWMGEGGAPSRETQLQPCPAPIQIASLVSEDEAAFLASLQRGRRIIERTLRRLGPSDVFPAEVAWSLSLSGNLGLPLDLVELMLEEKGVQLDSAGLERLAQEEAQHRARQAEPVQEQGLRLDVHALGELQRQGVPPTDDSPKYNYSLRPSGGYEFGTCEAQVLQLYTEDGTAVASVGEGQRCGLLLDKTNFYAEQGGQASDRGYLVRVGLQDVLFPVARAQVCGGFILHEVAAPECLKVGDQVQLHVDEAWRLSCMEKHTAVHLLNWALRQTLGPGTEQRGSHLNPEWLRFDVATQAPLTPEQLRAVEGTVQKAVGQDEAVYVEEVALARTARVPGLRSLDEVHWGSPRGGGCLPGPPPSPPLRPLNRPVPSHCQVYPDPVRVVSVGVPVAQALNPASQAALQTSVELCCGTHLLRTGALGDLVIIGERQLAKGTTRLLAITGEQAQQAREVGQSLAQEVEAAAARLSQGSRDVVEAQRLSKDMGRLTDAVDTAVMPQWQRRELQATLKALRRRANTAVRKLEMGQAAQKTQELLQRHSEGPLIVDTVYAESLSVLVKVVRQLCKQAPSTSVLLLSPQPLGQVLCACQVAQSATPAFTAEAWALAVCSHMGGKAWGSRVVAQGTGSTADLDAALSTARAYALNKL
;
A
#
# COMPACT_ATOMS: atom_id res chain seq x y z
N MET A 1 33.82 -20.53 18.63
CA MET A 1 33.45 -19.19 18.14
C MET A 1 33.87 -19.14 16.70
N LEU A 2 32.89 -19.21 15.80
CA LEU A 2 33.11 -18.92 14.41
C LEU A 2 33.17 -17.39 14.27
N SER A 3 34.24 -16.88 13.68
CA SER A 3 34.45 -15.45 13.48
C SER A 3 33.99 -15.08 12.07
N PHE A 4 32.68 -14.91 11.90
CA PHE A 4 32.14 -14.28 10.71
C PHE A 4 32.21 -12.75 10.88
N GLY A 5 32.54 -12.04 9.80
CA GLY A 5 32.84 -10.61 9.85
C GLY A 5 31.66 -9.75 10.35
N PRO A 6 31.89 -8.45 10.62
CA PRO A 6 30.87 -7.53 11.14
C PRO A 6 29.63 -7.36 10.23
N GLN A 7 29.68 -7.81 8.98
CA GLN A 7 28.51 -7.83 8.08
C GLN A 7 27.51 -8.94 8.41
N GLU A 8 27.96 -10.06 8.98
CA GLU A 8 27.09 -11.21 9.32
C GLU A 8 26.55 -11.13 10.75
N ASN A 9 27.02 -10.20 11.58
CA ASN A 9 26.62 -10.02 12.99
C ASN A 9 25.87 -8.71 13.23
N PHE A 10 25.11 -8.25 12.23
CA PHE A 10 24.33 -7.03 12.31
C PHE A 10 22.95 -7.25 11.70
N TRP A 11 21.92 -7.18 12.53
CA TRP A 11 20.54 -7.37 12.11
C TRP A 11 19.86 -6.03 11.83
N GLU A 12 19.06 -5.99 10.77
CA GLU A 12 18.29 -4.83 10.36
C GLU A 12 16.93 -5.25 9.80
N MET A 13 15.91 -4.44 10.07
CA MET A 13 14.54 -4.69 9.62
C MET A 13 14.36 -4.50 8.09
N GLY A 14 15.21 -3.66 7.49
CA GLY A 14 15.19 -3.28 6.07
C GLY A 14 16.14 -2.11 5.81
N ASP A 15 15.97 -1.43 4.67
CA ASP A 15 16.84 -0.30 4.26
C ASP A 15 16.86 0.85 5.29
N THR A 16 15.78 1.00 6.05
CA THR A 16 15.67 1.94 7.17
C THR A 16 14.93 1.30 8.34
N GLY A 17 15.24 1.75 9.57
CA GLY A 17 14.53 1.32 10.78
C GLY A 17 15.43 0.78 11.89
N PRO A 18 14.82 0.26 12.98
CA PRO A 18 15.55 -0.31 14.10
C PRO A 18 16.49 -1.43 13.68
N CYS A 19 17.73 -1.37 14.17
CA CYS A 19 18.80 -2.31 13.86
C CYS A 19 19.83 -2.38 15.00
N GLY A 20 20.69 -3.38 14.94
CA GLY A 20 21.73 -3.55 15.94
C GLY A 20 22.60 -4.78 15.70
N PRO A 21 23.70 -4.90 16.47
CA PRO A 21 24.49 -6.10 16.47
C PRO A 21 23.64 -7.27 16.96
N CYS A 22 23.89 -8.44 16.39
CA CYS A 22 23.22 -9.66 16.78
C CYS A 22 24.20 -10.75 17.20
N THR A 23 23.66 -11.75 17.88
CA THR A 23 24.34 -12.98 18.25
C THR A 23 23.45 -14.13 17.84
N GLU A 24 23.97 -14.97 16.95
CA GLU A 24 23.26 -16.14 16.43
C GLU A 24 23.78 -17.41 17.13
N ILE A 25 22.85 -18.23 17.59
CA ILE A 25 23.14 -19.51 18.23
C ILE A 25 22.93 -20.59 17.20
N HIS A 26 24.03 -21.26 16.84
CA HIS A 26 24.04 -22.35 15.90
C HIS A 26 24.18 -23.70 16.63
N TYR A 27 23.45 -24.70 16.15
CA TYR A 27 23.59 -26.09 16.55
C TYR A 27 24.26 -26.89 15.43
N ASP A 28 25.34 -27.60 15.75
CA ASP A 28 26.02 -28.48 14.81
C ASP A 28 25.37 -29.86 14.80
N LEU A 29 24.65 -30.15 13.71
CA LEU A 29 24.04 -31.45 13.47
C LEU A 29 25.07 -32.57 13.24
N ALA A 30 26.32 -32.23 12.92
CA ALA A 30 27.40 -33.21 12.78
C ALA A 30 28.00 -33.63 14.13
N GLY A 31 27.60 -32.98 15.24
CA GLY A 31 28.09 -33.29 16.58
C GLY A 31 29.61 -33.14 16.72
N GLY A 32 30.24 -32.28 15.92
CA GLY A 32 31.69 -32.07 15.89
C GLY A 32 32.50 -33.12 15.12
N VAL A 33 31.86 -34.00 14.33
CA VAL A 33 32.54 -35.01 13.50
C VAL A 33 32.46 -34.64 12.03
N GLY A 34 33.59 -34.27 11.42
CA GLY A 34 33.65 -33.86 10.01
C GLY A 34 33.40 -32.35 9.83
N ALA A 35 32.97 -31.95 8.63
CA ALA A 35 32.63 -30.56 8.35
C ALA A 35 31.35 -30.15 9.12
N PRO A 36 31.32 -28.97 9.77
CA PRO A 36 30.20 -28.55 10.59
C PRO A 36 28.91 -28.40 9.76
N GLN A 37 27.79 -28.88 10.29
CA GLN A 37 26.46 -28.77 9.70
C GLN A 37 25.60 -27.89 10.61
N LEU A 38 25.74 -26.59 10.44
CA LEU A 38 25.16 -25.60 11.34
C LEU A 38 23.71 -25.30 10.99
N VAL A 39 22.85 -25.33 12.00
CA VAL A 39 21.48 -24.80 11.95
C VAL A 39 21.37 -23.68 12.96
N GLU A 40 20.99 -22.49 12.50
CA GLU A 40 20.69 -21.34 13.35
C GLU A 40 19.38 -21.65 14.13
N LEU A 41 19.46 -21.70 15.46
CA LEU A 41 18.32 -21.98 16.33
C LEU A 41 17.70 -20.72 16.91
N TRP A 42 18.53 -19.73 17.21
CA TRP A 42 18.12 -18.56 17.97
C TRP A 42 18.96 -17.35 17.57
N ASN A 43 18.29 -16.25 17.24
CA ASN A 43 18.92 -14.96 17.05
C ASN A 43 18.63 -14.05 18.26
N LEU A 44 19.66 -13.37 18.76
CA LEU A 44 19.61 -12.38 19.83
C LEU A 44 20.09 -11.04 19.27
N VAL A 45 19.15 -10.15 18.98
CA VAL A 45 19.40 -8.85 18.38
C VAL A 45 19.38 -7.77 19.46
N PHE A 46 20.48 -7.02 19.58
CA PHE A 46 20.60 -5.91 20.50
C PHE A 46 20.22 -4.61 19.79
N MET A 47 18.91 -4.35 19.71
CA MET A 47 18.34 -3.17 19.08
C MET A 47 18.82 -1.90 19.77
N GLN A 48 19.75 -1.19 19.11
CA GLN A 48 20.40 -0.01 19.69
C GLN A 48 20.58 1.14 18.70
N HIS A 49 20.32 0.92 17.42
CA HIS A 49 20.39 1.95 16.38
C HIS A 49 19.11 1.99 15.54
N ASN A 50 18.88 3.12 14.87
CA ASN A 50 17.94 3.30 13.78
C ASN A 50 18.76 3.61 12.54
N ARG A 51 18.58 2.84 11.46
CA ARG A 51 19.19 3.13 10.16
C ARG A 51 18.33 4.17 9.45
N GLU A 52 18.97 5.26 9.07
CA GLU A 52 18.35 6.34 8.29
C GLU A 52 18.50 6.06 6.79
N ALA A 53 17.72 6.76 5.95
CA ALA A 53 17.69 6.54 4.49
C ALA A 53 19.03 6.79 3.77
N ASP A 54 19.95 7.54 4.40
CA ASP A 54 21.31 7.76 3.91
C ASP A 54 22.30 6.65 4.34
N GLY A 55 21.79 5.60 5.00
CA GLY A 55 22.56 4.49 5.55
C GLY A 55 23.19 4.77 6.91
N SER A 56 23.08 5.99 7.45
CA SER A 56 23.67 6.35 8.75
C SER A 56 22.93 5.71 9.93
N LEU A 57 23.65 5.42 11.01
CA LEU A 57 23.10 4.80 12.22
C LEU A 57 22.90 5.85 13.31
N GLN A 58 21.66 6.03 13.76
CA GLN A 58 21.30 6.91 14.88
C GLN A 58 21.02 6.08 16.13
N PRO A 59 21.61 6.39 17.30
CA PRO A 59 21.32 5.65 18.53
C PRO A 59 19.84 5.71 18.92
N LEU A 60 19.25 4.57 19.29
CA LEU A 60 17.87 4.51 19.78
C LEU A 60 17.76 5.14 21.19
N PRO A 61 16.64 5.85 21.50
CA PRO A 61 16.41 6.40 22.83
C PRO A 61 16.27 5.34 23.92
N GLN A 62 15.71 4.18 23.57
CA GLN A 62 15.59 3.00 24.41
C GLN A 62 16.19 1.82 23.66
N ARG A 63 16.94 0.98 24.38
CA ARG A 63 17.57 -0.22 23.83
C ARG A 63 16.71 -1.41 24.22
N HIS A 64 16.51 -2.32 23.28
CA HIS A 64 15.71 -3.51 23.47
C HIS A 64 16.53 -4.73 23.07
N VAL A 65 16.18 -5.88 23.64
CA VAL A 65 16.66 -7.17 23.17
C VAL A 65 15.50 -7.79 22.40
N ASP A 66 15.68 -7.92 21.09
CA ASP A 66 14.76 -8.64 20.23
C ASP A 66 15.33 -10.06 20.04
N THR A 67 14.51 -11.07 20.31
CA THR A 67 14.97 -12.46 20.26
C THR A 67 14.03 -13.29 19.43
N GLY A 68 14.57 -14.05 18.49
CA GLY A 68 13.81 -14.95 17.62
C GLY A 68 14.33 -16.37 17.71
N MET A 69 13.61 -17.26 18.41
CA MET A 69 13.92 -18.69 18.45
C MET A 69 12.99 -19.46 17.51
N GLY A 70 13.56 -20.21 16.57
CA GLY A 70 12.77 -21.01 15.63
C GLY A 70 12.22 -22.27 16.30
N LEU A 71 10.95 -22.28 16.70
CA LEU A 71 10.29 -23.45 17.31
C LEU A 71 10.43 -24.71 16.43
N GLU A 72 10.15 -24.55 15.15
CA GLU A 72 10.31 -25.55 14.09
C GLU A 72 11.71 -26.18 14.06
N ARG A 73 12.75 -25.34 14.10
CA ARG A 73 14.16 -25.77 14.06
C ARG A 73 14.58 -26.42 15.38
N LEU A 74 14.09 -25.87 16.51
CA LEU A 74 14.32 -26.43 17.85
C LEU A 74 13.75 -27.85 17.96
N LEU A 75 12.53 -28.08 17.48
CA LEU A 75 11.91 -29.41 17.47
C LEU A 75 12.70 -30.40 16.62
N ALA A 76 13.20 -29.97 15.45
CA ALA A 76 14.04 -30.82 14.62
C ALA A 76 15.29 -31.28 15.39
N VAL A 77 15.98 -30.36 16.07
CA VAL A 77 17.15 -30.70 16.88
C VAL A 77 16.79 -31.63 18.05
N LEU A 78 15.72 -31.32 18.80
CA LEU A 78 15.29 -32.13 19.95
C LEU A 78 14.90 -33.56 19.56
N GLN A 79 14.36 -33.74 18.35
CA GLN A 79 13.95 -35.05 17.82
C GLN A 79 15.08 -35.74 17.03
N GLY A 80 16.27 -35.15 16.95
CA GLY A 80 17.38 -35.68 16.16
C GLY A 80 17.11 -35.75 14.66
N ARG A 81 16.28 -34.85 14.15
CA ARG A 81 15.91 -34.72 12.73
C ARG A 81 16.77 -33.67 12.04
N ARG A 82 17.04 -33.88 10.75
CA ARG A 82 17.82 -32.93 9.92
C ARG A 82 16.95 -31.89 9.21
N SER A 83 15.67 -32.17 9.05
CA SER A 83 14.68 -31.27 8.44
C SER A 83 13.60 -30.94 9.45
N THR A 84 13.16 -29.68 9.45
CA THR A 84 11.97 -29.22 10.18
C THR A 84 10.72 -30.04 9.85
N TYR A 85 10.60 -30.48 8.60
CA TYR A 85 9.44 -31.20 8.11
C TYR A 85 9.39 -32.66 8.60
N ASP A 86 10.51 -33.22 9.08
CA ASP A 86 10.58 -34.60 9.57
C ASP A 86 10.15 -34.74 11.04
N THR A 87 9.52 -33.70 11.59
CA THR A 87 9.10 -33.61 12.99
C THR A 87 7.63 -34.00 13.16
N ASP A 88 7.25 -34.30 14.40
CA ASP A 88 5.86 -34.51 14.79
C ASP A 88 4.95 -33.27 14.56
N LEU A 89 5.53 -32.08 14.38
CA LEU A 89 4.81 -30.87 14.02
C LEU A 89 4.23 -30.92 12.59
N PHE A 90 4.94 -31.54 11.65
CA PHE A 90 4.51 -31.64 10.24
C PHE A 90 3.96 -33.01 9.88
N SER A 91 4.31 -34.05 10.63
CA SER A 91 3.90 -35.44 10.35
C SER A 91 2.38 -35.63 10.16
N PRO A 92 1.48 -35.03 10.98
CA PRO A 92 0.02 -35.15 10.75
C PRO A 92 -0.40 -34.60 9.40
N LEU A 93 0.14 -33.44 9.01
CA LEU A 93 -0.18 -32.78 7.75
C LEU A 93 0.42 -33.53 6.55
N LEU A 94 1.65 -34.02 6.65
CA LEU A 94 2.28 -34.85 5.61
C LEU A 94 1.51 -36.17 5.41
N ASN A 95 1.03 -36.79 6.50
CA ASN A 95 0.18 -37.97 6.42
C ASN A 95 -1.17 -37.63 5.76
N ALA A 96 -1.80 -36.52 6.11
CA ALA A 96 -3.05 -36.08 5.47
C ALA A 96 -2.85 -35.82 3.96
N ILE A 97 -1.72 -35.22 3.58
CA ILE A 97 -1.35 -35.05 2.17
C ILE A 97 -1.27 -36.40 1.47
N HIS A 98 -0.54 -37.36 2.05
CA HIS A 98 -0.42 -38.72 1.50
C HIS A 98 -1.78 -39.38 1.32
N GLN A 99 -2.64 -39.33 2.34
CA GLN A 99 -3.98 -39.92 2.28
C GLN A 99 -4.88 -39.27 1.24
N GLY A 100 -4.80 -37.95 1.07
CA GLY A 100 -5.71 -37.23 0.16
C GLY A 100 -5.26 -37.22 -1.31
N CYS A 101 -3.96 -37.33 -1.60
CA CYS A 101 -3.47 -37.38 -2.99
C CYS A 101 -3.11 -38.78 -3.50
N GLY A 102 -2.81 -39.73 -2.60
CA GLY A 102 -2.38 -41.08 -2.97
C GLY A 102 -0.96 -41.18 -3.54
N ALA A 103 -0.17 -40.10 -3.49
CA ALA A 103 1.25 -40.14 -3.84
C ALA A 103 2.06 -41.02 -2.87
N PRO A 104 3.26 -41.50 -3.23
CA PRO A 104 4.12 -42.25 -2.30
C PRO A 104 4.31 -41.51 -0.97
N PRO A 105 4.45 -42.21 0.17
CA PRO A 105 4.67 -41.58 1.46
C PRO A 105 5.91 -40.69 1.46
N TYR A 106 5.83 -39.57 2.17
CA TYR A 106 6.96 -38.66 2.35
C TYR A 106 8.20 -39.40 2.87
N SER A 107 9.35 -39.19 2.23
CA SER A 107 10.58 -39.95 2.51
C SER A 107 11.76 -39.10 2.99
N GLY A 108 11.57 -37.77 3.14
CA GLY A 108 12.59 -36.85 3.64
C GLY A 108 13.74 -36.54 2.67
N ARG A 109 13.63 -36.87 1.38
CA ARG A 109 14.66 -36.64 0.37
C ARG A 109 14.73 -35.18 -0.05
N VAL A 110 15.92 -34.72 -0.44
CA VAL A 110 16.20 -33.33 -0.82
C VAL A 110 17.14 -33.27 -2.04
N GLY A 111 17.03 -32.21 -2.83
CA GLY A 111 17.90 -31.96 -3.98
C GLY A 111 17.88 -33.10 -4.99
N ALA A 112 19.06 -33.50 -5.47
CA ALA A 112 19.19 -34.58 -6.45
C ALA A 112 18.69 -35.95 -5.95
N ALA A 113 18.54 -36.14 -4.64
CA ALA A 113 17.99 -37.39 -4.08
C ALA A 113 16.46 -37.46 -4.16
N ASP A 114 15.77 -36.33 -4.33
CA ASP A 114 14.32 -36.24 -4.50
C ASP A 114 13.96 -36.29 -5.99
N GLU A 115 14.24 -37.43 -6.63
CA GLU A 115 13.92 -37.67 -8.03
C GLU A 115 12.42 -37.49 -8.28
N GLY A 116 12.05 -36.55 -9.14
CA GLY A 116 10.65 -36.19 -9.40
C GLY A 116 10.04 -35.21 -8.39
N HIS A 117 10.83 -34.64 -7.48
CA HIS A 117 10.45 -33.54 -6.58
C HIS A 117 9.22 -33.81 -5.71
N THR A 118 8.95 -35.08 -5.39
CA THR A 118 7.76 -35.49 -4.63
C THR A 118 7.85 -34.96 -3.19
N ASP A 119 8.96 -35.18 -2.50
CA ASP A 119 9.13 -34.73 -1.12
C ASP A 119 9.18 -33.19 -1.03
N THR A 120 9.67 -32.54 -2.08
CA THR A 120 9.59 -31.08 -2.24
C THR A 120 8.14 -30.61 -2.35
N ALA A 121 7.30 -31.29 -3.12
CA ALA A 121 5.88 -30.97 -3.22
C ALA A 121 5.13 -31.16 -1.89
N TYR A 122 5.43 -32.22 -1.14
CA TYR A 122 4.91 -32.41 0.21
C TYR A 122 5.24 -31.21 1.12
N ARG A 123 6.50 -30.76 1.13
CA ARG A 123 6.94 -29.62 1.94
C ARG A 123 6.26 -28.32 1.54
N VAL A 124 6.19 -28.03 0.24
CA VAL A 124 5.55 -26.81 -0.30
C VAL A 124 4.07 -26.78 0.06
N VAL A 125 3.33 -27.88 -0.19
CA VAL A 125 1.90 -27.94 0.11
C VAL A 125 1.64 -27.79 1.61
N ALA A 126 2.39 -28.52 2.45
CA ALA A 126 2.24 -28.48 3.90
C ALA A 126 2.50 -27.07 4.48
N ASP A 127 3.57 -26.42 4.03
CA ASP A 127 3.92 -25.07 4.47
C ASP A 127 2.88 -24.05 4.02
N HIS A 128 2.52 -24.07 2.73
CA HIS A 128 1.66 -23.05 2.16
C HIS A 128 0.22 -23.14 2.66
N ILE A 129 -0.34 -24.34 2.87
CA ILE A 129 -1.68 -24.45 3.46
C ILE A 129 -1.71 -23.97 4.92
N ARG A 130 -0.60 -24.14 5.65
CA ARG A 130 -0.46 -23.64 7.01
C ARG A 130 -0.41 -22.11 7.01
N THR A 131 0.35 -21.50 6.11
CA THR A 131 0.36 -20.03 5.92
C THR A 131 -1.01 -19.50 5.50
N LEU A 132 -1.65 -20.11 4.50
CA LEU A 132 -2.98 -19.70 4.03
C LEU A 132 -4.02 -19.71 5.15
N SER A 133 -4.05 -20.79 5.93
CA SER A 133 -5.01 -20.94 7.02
C SER A 133 -4.82 -19.87 8.09
N ILE A 134 -3.57 -19.55 8.46
CA ILE A 134 -3.25 -18.53 9.47
C ILE A 134 -3.59 -17.13 8.95
N CYS A 135 -3.16 -16.77 7.74
CA CYS A 135 -3.43 -15.44 7.19
C CYS A 135 -4.93 -15.17 7.00
N ILE A 136 -5.70 -16.16 6.53
CA ILE A 136 -7.16 -16.01 6.37
C ILE A 136 -7.84 -15.90 7.74
N ALA A 137 -7.38 -16.64 8.75
CA ALA A 137 -7.88 -16.51 10.12
C ALA A 137 -7.62 -15.11 10.69
N ASP A 138 -6.48 -14.49 10.35
CA ASP A 138 -6.11 -13.13 10.73
C ASP A 138 -6.79 -12.04 9.85
N GLY A 139 -7.69 -12.42 8.94
CA GLY A 139 -8.49 -11.50 8.12
C GLY A 139 -7.91 -11.15 6.76
N VAL A 140 -6.79 -11.76 6.34
CA VAL A 140 -6.17 -11.53 5.04
C VAL A 140 -6.53 -12.67 4.08
N ALA A 141 -7.29 -12.37 3.03
CA ALA A 141 -7.65 -13.33 1.97
C ALA A 141 -6.85 -13.06 0.67
N PRO A 142 -6.70 -14.05 -0.23
CA PRO A 142 -6.04 -13.84 -1.52
C PRO A 142 -6.69 -12.71 -2.36
N GLY A 143 -5.88 -11.85 -2.98
CA GLY A 143 -6.36 -10.66 -3.70
C GLY A 143 -5.37 -10.10 -4.74
N MET A 144 -5.56 -8.83 -5.13
CA MET A 144 -4.87 -8.22 -6.29
C MET A 144 -3.66 -7.34 -5.94
N SER A 145 -3.58 -6.80 -4.73
CA SER A 145 -2.52 -5.87 -4.31
C SER A 145 -2.05 -6.16 -2.89
N GLY A 146 -0.84 -5.71 -2.52
CA GLY A 146 -0.35 -5.81 -1.15
C GLY A 146 -0.17 -7.24 -0.63
N ALA A 147 -0.45 -7.45 0.66
CA ALA A 147 -0.41 -8.78 1.29
C ALA A 147 -1.37 -9.81 0.65
N PRO A 148 -2.61 -9.47 0.25
CA PRO A 148 -3.48 -10.36 -0.52
C PRO A 148 -2.86 -10.92 -1.80
N LEU A 149 -2.07 -10.10 -2.51
CA LEU A 149 -1.38 -10.56 -3.72
C LEU A 149 -0.32 -11.60 -3.39
N VAL A 150 0.42 -11.42 -2.29
CA VAL A 150 1.40 -12.41 -1.81
C VAL A 150 0.69 -13.71 -1.45
N LEU A 151 -0.41 -13.62 -0.70
CA LEU A 151 -1.19 -14.78 -0.32
C LEU A 151 -1.78 -15.53 -1.52
N ARG A 152 -2.22 -14.78 -2.54
CA ARG A 152 -2.64 -15.35 -3.83
C ARG A 152 -1.51 -16.07 -4.55
N ARG A 153 -0.27 -15.58 -4.51
CA ARG A 153 0.90 -16.29 -5.07
C ARG A 153 1.19 -17.58 -4.30
N ILE A 154 1.11 -17.56 -2.97
CA ILE A 154 1.29 -18.73 -2.11
C ILE A 154 0.24 -19.80 -2.42
N LEU A 155 -1.05 -19.43 -2.50
CA LEU A 155 -2.13 -20.35 -2.87
C LEU A 155 -1.86 -21.02 -4.21
N ARG A 156 -1.51 -20.22 -5.22
CA ARG A 156 -1.28 -20.71 -6.58
C ARG A 156 -0.09 -21.66 -6.67
N ARG A 157 0.98 -21.37 -5.92
CA ARG A 157 2.12 -22.27 -5.77
C ARG A 157 1.70 -23.58 -5.12
N ALA A 158 0.90 -23.55 -4.06
CA ALA A 158 0.39 -24.77 -3.42
C ALA A 158 -0.45 -25.62 -4.39
N VAL A 159 -1.39 -25.00 -5.13
CA VAL A 159 -2.27 -25.69 -6.09
C VAL A 159 -1.45 -26.37 -7.19
N ARG A 160 -0.41 -25.70 -7.67
CA ARG A 160 0.46 -26.26 -8.70
C ARG A 160 1.17 -27.51 -8.20
N PHE A 161 1.86 -27.43 -7.06
CA PHE A 161 2.58 -28.57 -6.50
C PHE A 161 1.64 -29.73 -6.15
N SER A 162 0.45 -29.44 -5.61
CA SER A 162 -0.54 -30.48 -5.32
C SER A 162 -1.05 -31.16 -6.60
N THR A 163 -1.28 -30.42 -7.68
CA THR A 163 -1.90 -30.95 -8.90
C THR A 163 -0.90 -31.60 -9.84
N GLU A 164 0.26 -30.98 -10.06
CA GLU A 164 1.22 -31.41 -11.09
C GLU A 164 2.15 -32.50 -10.58
N LEU A 165 2.65 -32.36 -9.34
CA LEU A 165 3.60 -33.31 -8.76
C LEU A 165 2.90 -34.38 -7.94
N LEU A 166 1.97 -33.98 -7.05
CA LEU A 166 1.26 -34.94 -6.21
C LEU A 166 0.01 -35.56 -6.87
N ARG A 167 -0.44 -35.00 -8.01
CA ARG A 167 -1.65 -35.45 -8.74
C ARG A 167 -2.91 -35.51 -7.85
N ALA A 168 -3.00 -34.58 -6.90
CA ALA A 168 -4.12 -34.48 -5.98
C ALA A 168 -5.43 -34.12 -6.70
N PRO A 169 -6.59 -34.56 -6.19
CA PRO A 169 -7.88 -34.21 -6.74
C PRO A 169 -8.23 -32.72 -6.50
N PRO A 170 -9.17 -32.13 -7.26
CA PRO A 170 -9.65 -30.77 -7.01
C PRO A 170 -10.27 -30.61 -5.60
N GLY A 171 -10.05 -29.47 -4.96
CA GLY A 171 -10.52 -29.18 -3.59
C GLY A 171 -9.63 -29.79 -2.50
N PHE A 172 -8.45 -30.29 -2.88
CA PHE A 172 -7.54 -30.97 -1.95
C PHE A 172 -6.94 -30.01 -0.93
N LEU A 173 -6.58 -28.79 -1.29
CA LEU A 173 -5.97 -27.85 -0.33
C LEU A 173 -6.95 -27.48 0.78
N GLY A 174 -8.21 -27.19 0.42
CA GLY A 174 -9.26 -26.91 1.41
C GLY A 174 -9.48 -28.06 2.40
N SER A 175 -9.31 -29.31 1.95
CA SER A 175 -9.44 -30.51 2.79
C SER A 175 -8.36 -30.64 3.87
N LEU A 176 -7.23 -29.94 3.72
CA LEU A 176 -6.11 -29.96 4.67
C LEU A 176 -6.27 -28.93 5.81
N VAL A 177 -7.14 -27.92 5.64
CA VAL A 177 -7.36 -26.86 6.64
C VAL A 177 -7.76 -27.40 8.02
N PRO A 178 -8.67 -28.40 8.15
CA PRO A 178 -8.99 -28.98 9.45
C PRO A 178 -7.77 -29.58 10.18
N VAL A 179 -6.85 -30.21 9.44
CA VAL A 179 -5.62 -30.80 10.00
C VAL A 179 -4.65 -29.72 10.47
N VAL A 180 -4.54 -28.62 9.72
CA VAL A 180 -3.79 -27.44 10.16
C VAL A 180 -4.34 -26.89 11.47
N VAL A 181 -5.66 -26.70 11.53
CA VAL A 181 -6.37 -26.19 12.71
C VAL A 181 -6.14 -27.11 13.92
N GLU A 182 -6.26 -28.43 13.74
CA GLU A 182 -6.01 -29.41 14.79
C GLU A 182 -4.55 -29.38 15.30
N THR A 183 -3.59 -29.31 14.37
CA THR A 183 -2.16 -29.28 14.68
C THR A 183 -1.74 -27.99 15.41
N LEU A 184 -2.43 -26.88 15.15
CA LEU A 184 -2.17 -25.59 15.81
C LEU A 184 -2.90 -25.43 17.15
N ILE A 185 -4.02 -26.13 17.39
CA ILE A 185 -4.89 -25.93 18.57
C ILE A 185 -4.69 -26.99 19.66
N LEU A 186 -4.37 -28.24 19.31
CA LEU A 186 -4.15 -29.29 20.31
C LEU A 186 -2.70 -29.30 20.80
N PRO A 187 -2.44 -29.44 22.12
CA PRO A 187 -1.11 -29.86 22.55
C PRO A 187 -0.87 -31.24 21.94
N PRO A 188 0.21 -31.45 21.15
CA PRO A 188 0.55 -32.81 20.74
C PRO A 188 0.66 -33.63 22.02
N SER A 189 0.00 -34.77 22.04
CA SER A 189 0.22 -35.77 23.09
C SER A 189 1.66 -36.23 22.92
N ILE A 190 2.61 -35.52 23.53
CA ILE A 190 4.01 -35.89 23.47
C ILE A 190 4.10 -37.22 24.22
N SER A 191 4.05 -38.30 23.45
CA SER A 191 4.53 -39.60 23.87
C SER A 191 6.04 -39.45 24.06
N LEU A 192 6.46 -38.96 25.23
CA LEU A 192 7.81 -39.22 25.75
C LEU A 192 7.85 -40.70 26.12
N SER A 193 7.79 -41.58 25.10
CA SER A 193 8.14 -42.98 25.28
C SER A 193 9.66 -43.03 25.41
N GLU A 194 10.09 -43.42 26.60
CA GLU A 194 11.46 -43.43 27.14
C GLU A 194 11.80 -42.20 27.98
N SER A 195 11.95 -42.47 29.28
CA SER A 195 12.69 -41.65 30.24
C SER A 195 13.99 -41.16 29.59
N PRO A 196 14.41 -39.89 29.83
CA PRO A 196 15.63 -39.36 29.25
C PRO A 196 16.78 -40.25 29.71
N ARG A 197 17.28 -41.11 28.82
CA ARG A 197 18.54 -41.81 29.06
C ARG A 197 19.55 -40.71 29.30
N GLN A 198 20.16 -40.73 30.48
CA GLN A 198 21.33 -39.94 30.81
C GLN A 198 22.28 -40.02 29.60
N VAL A 199 22.36 -38.93 28.85
CA VAL A 199 23.32 -38.79 27.76
C VAL A 199 24.69 -38.92 28.43
N SER A 200 25.39 -40.00 28.11
CA SER A 200 26.76 -40.25 28.56
C SER A 200 27.63 -39.03 28.21
N PRO A 201 28.67 -38.69 28.98
CA PRO A 201 29.41 -37.45 28.88
C PRO A 201 30.32 -37.41 27.64
N GLY A 202 29.74 -37.39 26.44
CA GLY A 202 30.34 -36.83 25.25
C GLY A 202 29.70 -35.47 25.04
N ARG A 203 30.44 -34.38 25.29
CA ARG A 203 29.92 -33.00 25.22
C ARG A 203 29.34 -32.72 23.82
N PRO A 204 28.02 -32.51 23.63
CA PRO A 204 27.54 -31.82 22.44
C PRO A 204 28.05 -30.38 22.49
N ARG A 205 28.66 -29.92 21.40
CA ARG A 205 29.31 -28.61 21.33
C ARG A 205 28.32 -27.59 20.75
N VAL A 206 27.74 -26.75 21.62
CA VAL A 206 26.97 -25.57 21.20
C VAL A 206 27.97 -24.47 20.86
N GLU A 207 27.94 -23.97 19.63
CA GLU A 207 28.82 -22.88 19.20
C GLU A 207 28.05 -21.56 19.23
N VAL A 208 28.46 -20.67 20.13
CA VAL A 208 27.92 -19.31 20.27
C VAL A 208 28.78 -18.35 19.44
N GLN A 209 28.14 -17.55 18.59
CA GLN A 209 28.76 -16.48 17.81
C GLN A 209 28.54 -15.16 18.55
N SER A 210 29.58 -14.57 19.15
CA SER A 210 29.41 -13.31 19.92
C SER A 210 30.33 -12.18 19.48
N GLY A 211 29.77 -10.98 19.46
CA GLY A 211 30.48 -9.70 19.51
C GLY A 211 30.36 -9.08 20.91
N LEU A 212 31.31 -9.42 21.79
CA LEU A 212 31.64 -8.82 23.10
C LEU A 212 30.74 -9.04 24.35
N VAL A 213 31.45 -9.58 25.38
CA VAL A 213 31.40 -9.46 26.86
C VAL A 213 30.19 -10.00 27.65
N ALA A 214 30.52 -10.92 28.56
CA ALA A 214 29.68 -11.73 29.42
C ALA A 214 28.80 -10.94 30.41
N PHE A 215 27.54 -11.36 30.56
CA PHE A 215 26.73 -11.17 31.78
C PHE A 215 25.76 -12.34 32.00
N ASP A 216 25.51 -12.59 33.28
CA ASP A 216 24.74 -13.66 33.90
C ASP A 216 23.22 -13.49 33.67
N THR A 217 22.52 -14.55 33.26
CA THR A 217 21.07 -14.51 32.94
C THR A 217 20.28 -15.53 33.76
N SER A 218 19.62 -15.07 34.82
CA SER A 218 18.46 -15.74 35.42
C SER A 218 17.15 -15.15 34.89
N SER A 219 16.24 -16.04 34.48
CA SER A 219 14.79 -15.85 34.25
C SER A 219 14.32 -14.90 33.13
N ALA A 220 13.64 -15.47 32.12
CA ALA A 220 12.19 -15.31 31.87
C ALA A 220 11.83 -15.75 30.44
N LEU A 221 10.84 -16.64 30.29
CA LEU A 221 10.19 -17.02 29.03
C LEU A 221 8.67 -16.81 29.22
N SER A 222 7.99 -16.16 28.28
CA SER A 222 6.52 -16.15 28.22
C SER A 222 6.03 -16.40 26.79
N ALA A 223 4.86 -17.06 26.72
CA ALA A 223 4.33 -17.77 25.57
C ALA A 223 3.15 -17.01 24.92
N ALA A 224 3.43 -15.94 24.17
CA ALA A 224 2.38 -15.05 23.66
C ALA A 224 1.64 -15.57 22.40
N SER A 225 2.29 -16.36 21.54
CA SER A 225 1.69 -16.72 20.24
C SER A 225 0.72 -17.90 20.28
N ARG A 226 0.72 -18.70 21.36
CA ARG A 226 -0.12 -19.90 21.51
C ARG A 226 -1.54 -19.60 21.99
N GLU A 227 -1.74 -18.45 22.64
CA GLU A 227 -2.99 -18.12 23.34
C GLU A 227 -4.06 -17.56 22.40
N VAL A 228 -3.64 -16.91 21.31
CA VAL A 228 -4.50 -16.28 20.29
C VAL A 228 -5.35 -17.30 19.53
N LEU A 229 -4.78 -18.44 19.14
CA LEU A 229 -5.49 -19.47 18.39
C LEU A 229 -6.44 -20.31 19.26
N ILE A 230 -6.07 -20.54 20.53
CA ILE A 230 -6.85 -21.36 21.48
C ILE A 230 -8.12 -20.61 21.95
N GLN A 231 -8.07 -19.29 22.09
CA GLN A 231 -9.21 -18.49 22.57
C GLN A 231 -10.27 -18.24 21.48
N ASN A 232 -9.87 -18.10 20.22
CA ASN A 232 -10.78 -17.79 19.10
C ASN A 232 -11.64 -19.00 18.67
N CYS A 233 -11.13 -20.23 18.77
CA CYS A 233 -11.89 -21.43 18.39
C CYS A 233 -12.95 -21.88 19.41
N ARG A 234 -13.02 -21.25 20.59
CA ARG A 234 -14.03 -21.54 21.63
C ARG A 234 -15.24 -20.59 21.62
N GLY A 235 -15.35 -19.67 20.66
CA GLY A 235 -16.50 -18.76 20.54
C GLY A 235 -16.60 -17.71 21.65
N THR A 236 -15.54 -17.49 22.41
CA THR A 236 -15.46 -16.42 23.42
C THR A 236 -14.81 -15.18 22.81
N GLN A 237 -15.44 -14.01 22.94
CA GLN A 237 -14.83 -12.74 22.52
C GLN A 237 -13.47 -12.54 23.21
N PRO A 238 -12.39 -12.25 22.48
CA PRO A 238 -11.08 -12.09 23.07
C PRO A 238 -11.00 -10.79 23.87
N ARG A 239 -10.42 -10.86 25.07
CA ARG A 239 -9.97 -9.69 25.85
C ARG A 239 -8.45 -9.66 25.82
N TYR A 240 -7.88 -8.80 25.00
CA TYR A 240 -6.44 -8.56 25.00
C TYR A 240 -6.05 -7.56 26.08
N TRP A 241 -4.99 -7.87 26.83
CA TRP A 241 -4.25 -6.89 27.64
C TRP A 241 -2.89 -6.69 26.99
N ILE A 242 -2.64 -5.49 26.47
CA ILE A 242 -1.29 -5.08 26.08
C ILE A 242 -0.57 -4.70 27.37
N TRP A 243 0.47 -5.46 27.76
CA TRP A 243 1.35 -5.05 28.85
C TRP A 243 2.27 -3.93 28.36
N MET A 244 1.76 -2.70 28.45
CA MET A 244 2.60 -1.51 28.44
C MET A 244 3.28 -1.45 29.81
N GLY A 245 4.61 -1.35 29.83
CA GLY A 245 5.44 -1.51 31.02
C GLY A 245 4.98 -0.76 32.28
N GLU A 246 5.50 -1.20 33.43
CA GLU A 246 5.10 -0.76 34.78
C GLU A 246 4.77 0.74 34.89
N GLY A 247 3.49 1.06 35.05
CA GLY A 247 3.02 2.39 35.47
C GLY A 247 1.80 2.99 34.75
N GLY A 248 1.30 2.39 33.66
CA GLY A 248 0.12 2.89 32.94
C GLY A 248 -1.15 2.09 33.25
N ALA A 249 -2.22 2.75 33.71
CA ALA A 249 -3.54 2.13 33.79
C ALA A 249 -4.02 1.70 32.38
N PRO A 250 -4.72 0.56 32.25
CA PRO A 250 -5.06 0.01 30.95
C PRO A 250 -6.12 0.86 30.23
N SER A 251 -5.80 1.30 29.01
CA SER A 251 -6.71 2.07 28.16
C SER A 251 -7.19 1.25 26.95
N ARG A 252 -8.50 0.94 26.99
CA ARG A 252 -9.48 0.55 25.94
C ARG A 252 -9.26 -0.74 25.12
N GLU A 253 -10.27 -1.62 25.23
CA GLU A 253 -10.54 -2.82 24.42
C GLU A 253 -10.59 -2.49 22.91
N THR A 254 -9.70 -3.09 22.13
CA THR A 254 -9.77 -3.07 20.65
C THR A 254 -10.71 -4.20 20.21
N GLN A 255 -11.86 -3.86 19.61
CA GLN A 255 -12.75 -4.85 19.00
C GLN A 255 -12.10 -5.38 17.71
N LEU A 256 -11.42 -6.53 17.80
CA LEU A 256 -11.00 -7.29 16.63
C LEU A 256 -12.23 -7.89 15.94
N GLN A 257 -12.23 -7.89 14.60
CA GLN A 257 -13.26 -8.56 13.82
C GLN A 257 -13.33 -10.06 14.18
N PRO A 258 -14.52 -10.68 14.15
CA PRO A 258 -14.65 -12.11 14.43
C PRO A 258 -13.85 -12.94 13.42
N CYS A 259 -12.94 -13.78 13.91
CA CYS A 259 -12.19 -14.74 13.11
C CYS A 259 -13.16 -15.65 12.33
N PRO A 260 -12.95 -15.86 11.01
CA PRO A 260 -13.77 -16.79 10.25
C PRO A 260 -13.67 -18.21 10.82
N ALA A 261 -14.79 -18.93 10.81
CA ALA A 261 -14.83 -20.32 11.25
C ALA A 261 -13.96 -21.20 10.34
N PRO A 262 -13.35 -22.31 10.83
CA PRO A 262 -12.53 -23.20 10.02
C PRO A 262 -13.18 -23.67 8.71
N ILE A 263 -14.51 -23.84 8.71
CA ILE A 263 -15.30 -24.20 7.52
C ILE A 263 -15.28 -23.07 6.48
N GLN A 264 -15.32 -21.82 6.91
CA GLN A 264 -15.23 -20.65 6.01
C GLN A 264 -13.84 -20.53 5.40
N ILE A 265 -12.78 -20.76 6.18
CA ILE A 265 -11.39 -20.77 5.68
C ILE A 265 -11.23 -21.87 4.62
N ALA A 266 -11.71 -23.09 4.90
CA ALA A 266 -11.66 -24.19 3.96
C ALA A 266 -12.45 -23.90 2.67
N SER A 267 -13.63 -23.26 2.77
CA SER A 267 -14.43 -22.85 1.61
C SER A 267 -13.67 -21.84 0.74
N LEU A 268 -13.12 -20.79 1.36
CA LEU A 268 -12.35 -19.76 0.65
C LEU A 268 -11.15 -20.36 -0.09
N VAL A 269 -10.36 -21.22 0.57
CA VAL A 269 -9.23 -21.92 -0.07
C VAL A 269 -9.71 -22.81 -1.22
N SER A 270 -10.83 -23.53 -1.05
CA SER A 270 -11.35 -24.43 -2.09
C SER A 270 -11.89 -23.68 -3.30
N GLU A 271 -12.57 -22.55 -3.08
CA GLU A 271 -13.10 -21.68 -4.13
C GLU A 271 -11.96 -21.09 -4.97
N ASP A 272 -10.91 -20.57 -4.32
CA ASP A 272 -9.74 -20.03 -4.98
C ASP A 272 -8.89 -21.10 -5.67
N GLU A 273 -8.76 -22.29 -5.05
CA GLU A 273 -8.14 -23.47 -5.67
C GLU A 273 -8.85 -23.83 -6.98
N ALA A 274 -10.18 -23.95 -6.96
CA ALA A 274 -10.97 -24.29 -8.14
C ALA A 274 -10.85 -23.23 -9.25
N ALA A 275 -10.93 -21.95 -8.88
CA ALA A 275 -10.78 -20.83 -9.81
C ALA A 275 -9.39 -20.85 -10.47
N PHE A 276 -8.33 -21.07 -9.68
CA PHE A 276 -6.99 -21.12 -10.20
C PHE A 276 -6.71 -22.39 -11.03
N LEU A 277 -7.20 -23.57 -10.62
CA LEU A 277 -7.07 -24.80 -11.40
C LEU A 277 -7.62 -24.64 -12.82
N ALA A 278 -8.79 -24.02 -12.96
CA ALA A 278 -9.37 -23.74 -14.26
C ALA A 278 -8.46 -22.83 -15.12
N SER A 279 -7.89 -21.78 -14.52
CA SER A 279 -6.95 -20.89 -15.20
C SER A 279 -5.61 -21.56 -15.54
N LEU A 280 -5.09 -22.41 -14.65
CA LEU A 280 -3.84 -23.16 -14.86
C LEU A 280 -4.00 -24.16 -16.01
N GLN A 281 -5.09 -24.91 -16.05
CA GLN A 281 -5.39 -25.86 -17.13
C GLN A 281 -5.54 -25.16 -18.49
N ARG A 282 -6.13 -23.96 -18.53
CA ARG A 282 -6.19 -23.13 -19.74
C ARG A 282 -4.80 -22.63 -20.14
N GLY A 283 -4.06 -22.05 -19.19
CA GLY A 283 -2.69 -21.56 -19.40
C GLY A 283 -1.77 -22.64 -19.95
N ARG A 284 -1.83 -23.86 -19.41
CA ARG A 284 -1.04 -24.98 -19.89
C ARG A 284 -1.34 -25.33 -21.35
N ARG A 285 -2.63 -25.37 -21.73
CA ARG A 285 -3.04 -25.64 -23.12
C ARG A 285 -2.51 -24.58 -24.09
N ILE A 286 -2.53 -23.31 -23.68
CA ILE A 286 -1.97 -22.20 -24.45
C ILE A 286 -0.45 -22.37 -24.58
N ILE A 287 0.26 -22.60 -23.48
CA ILE A 287 1.72 -22.83 -23.48
C ILE A 287 2.09 -24.00 -24.39
N GLU A 288 1.49 -25.18 -24.20
CA GLU A 288 1.77 -26.39 -25.00
C GLU A 288 1.47 -26.20 -26.50
N ARG A 289 0.46 -25.39 -26.84
CA ARG A 289 0.13 -25.07 -28.23
C ARG A 289 1.13 -24.11 -28.84
N THR A 290 1.49 -23.04 -28.14
CA THR A 290 2.51 -22.09 -28.58
C THR A 290 3.84 -22.80 -28.78
N LEU A 291 4.27 -23.61 -27.81
CA LEU A 291 5.50 -24.42 -27.90
C LEU A 291 5.52 -25.35 -29.12
N ARG A 292 4.38 -25.93 -29.52
CA ARG A 292 4.30 -26.79 -30.73
C ARG A 292 4.52 -26.04 -32.04
N ARG A 293 4.45 -24.71 -32.04
CA ARG A 293 4.60 -23.86 -33.23
C ARG A 293 5.94 -23.15 -33.29
N LEU A 294 6.60 -23.01 -32.14
CA LEU A 294 7.93 -22.44 -32.05
C LEU A 294 8.94 -23.38 -32.71
N GLY A 295 9.84 -22.80 -33.49
CA GLY A 295 11.03 -23.47 -33.99
C GLY A 295 12.07 -23.71 -32.88
N PRO A 296 13.15 -24.46 -33.16
CA PRO A 296 14.15 -24.86 -32.16
C PRO A 296 14.93 -23.71 -31.50
N SER A 297 14.84 -22.49 -32.05
CA SER A 297 15.58 -21.31 -31.59
C SER A 297 14.66 -20.14 -31.22
N ASP A 298 13.34 -20.37 -31.22
CA ASP A 298 12.38 -19.31 -30.93
C ASP A 298 12.19 -19.18 -29.42
N VAL A 299 12.14 -17.93 -28.95
CA VAL A 299 11.76 -17.60 -27.57
C VAL A 299 10.25 -17.61 -27.43
N PHE A 300 9.75 -17.88 -26.23
CA PHE A 300 8.32 -17.81 -25.96
C PHE A 300 7.84 -16.35 -26.05
N PRO A 301 6.81 -16.03 -26.87
CA PRO A 301 6.41 -14.65 -27.13
C PRO A 301 5.95 -13.89 -25.88
N ALA A 302 6.45 -12.66 -25.71
CA ALA A 302 6.15 -11.80 -24.58
C ALA A 302 4.66 -11.45 -24.48
N GLU A 303 3.98 -11.23 -25.60
CA GLU A 303 2.56 -10.89 -25.65
C GLU A 303 1.69 -12.06 -25.15
N VAL A 304 2.09 -13.29 -25.49
CA VAL A 304 1.40 -14.49 -25.01
C VAL A 304 1.65 -14.65 -23.51
N ALA A 305 2.89 -14.54 -23.03
CA ALA A 305 3.19 -14.63 -21.60
C ALA A 305 2.53 -13.52 -20.77
N TRP A 306 2.52 -12.30 -21.29
CA TRP A 306 1.77 -11.18 -20.72
C TRP A 306 0.29 -11.54 -20.63
N SER A 307 -0.30 -12.13 -21.67
CA SER A 307 -1.70 -12.56 -21.64
C SER A 307 -2.03 -13.68 -20.64
N LEU A 308 -1.04 -14.52 -20.35
CA LEU A 308 -1.18 -15.52 -19.30
C LEU A 308 -1.12 -14.86 -17.91
N SER A 309 -0.48 -13.69 -17.80
CA SER A 309 -0.10 -13.10 -16.53
C SER A 309 -1.26 -12.49 -15.71
N LEU A 310 -0.99 -12.19 -14.43
CA LEU A 310 -1.79 -11.31 -13.56
C LEU A 310 -2.12 -9.95 -14.18
N SER A 311 -1.27 -9.46 -15.09
CA SER A 311 -1.45 -8.18 -15.78
C SER A 311 -2.11 -8.32 -17.15
N GLY A 312 -2.36 -9.55 -17.64
CA GLY A 312 -2.86 -9.76 -19.00
C GLY A 312 -3.95 -10.82 -19.15
N ASN A 313 -4.80 -11.00 -18.14
CA ASN A 313 -6.17 -11.52 -18.25
C ASN A 313 -6.44 -12.95 -17.76
N LEU A 314 -5.46 -13.88 -17.74
CA LEU A 314 -5.67 -15.22 -17.15
C LEU A 314 -5.30 -15.33 -15.68
N GLY A 315 -4.53 -14.36 -15.20
CA GLY A 315 -4.16 -14.31 -13.80
C GLY A 315 -2.99 -15.21 -13.41
N LEU A 316 -2.24 -15.85 -14.30
CA LEU A 316 -1.09 -16.66 -13.88
C LEU A 316 0.07 -15.76 -13.39
N PRO A 317 0.77 -16.10 -12.30
CA PRO A 317 2.01 -15.41 -11.95
C PRO A 317 3.06 -15.56 -13.06
N LEU A 318 3.82 -14.51 -13.39
CA LEU A 318 4.81 -14.57 -14.48
C LEU A 318 5.94 -15.56 -14.17
N ASP A 319 6.36 -15.61 -12.91
CA ASP A 319 7.29 -16.61 -12.37
C ASP A 319 6.78 -18.04 -12.57
N LEU A 320 5.46 -18.26 -12.49
CA LEU A 320 4.87 -19.56 -12.82
C LEU A 320 4.98 -19.87 -14.31
N VAL A 321 4.66 -18.90 -15.18
CA VAL A 321 4.77 -19.08 -16.63
C VAL A 321 6.21 -19.37 -17.02
N GLU A 322 7.17 -18.59 -16.50
CA GLU A 322 8.61 -18.76 -16.73
C GLU A 322 9.06 -20.17 -16.30
N LEU A 323 8.68 -20.61 -15.10
CA LEU A 323 9.03 -21.93 -14.61
C LEU A 323 8.42 -23.07 -15.47
N MET A 324 7.17 -22.92 -15.93
CA MET A 324 6.54 -23.89 -16.85
C MET A 324 7.29 -23.97 -18.19
N LEU A 325 7.93 -22.89 -18.64
CA LEU A 325 8.73 -22.84 -19.86
C LEU A 325 10.13 -23.43 -19.63
N GLU A 326 10.76 -23.14 -18.50
CA GLU A 326 12.05 -23.71 -18.09
C GLU A 326 12.02 -25.23 -18.04
N GLU A 327 10.94 -25.84 -17.51
CA GLU A 327 10.74 -27.30 -17.51
C GLU A 327 10.68 -27.91 -18.91
N LYS A 328 10.34 -27.10 -19.92
CA LYS A 328 10.32 -27.49 -21.33
C LYS A 328 11.59 -27.08 -22.08
N GLY A 329 12.55 -26.48 -21.39
CA GLY A 329 13.81 -26.00 -21.96
C GLY A 329 13.64 -24.78 -22.88
N VAL A 330 12.58 -23.98 -22.71
CA VAL A 330 12.29 -22.80 -23.54
C VAL A 330 12.44 -21.54 -22.72
N GLN A 331 13.09 -20.52 -23.28
CA GLN A 331 13.24 -19.22 -22.65
C GLN A 331 12.09 -18.28 -23.00
N LEU A 332 11.70 -17.45 -22.03
CA LEU A 332 10.73 -16.38 -22.19
C LEU A 332 11.38 -15.14 -22.83
N ASP A 333 10.68 -14.42 -23.71
CA ASP A 333 11.10 -13.08 -24.17
C ASP A 333 10.96 -12.05 -23.04
N SER A 334 11.93 -12.04 -22.13
CA SER A 334 11.96 -11.12 -20.98
C SER A 334 12.04 -9.65 -21.42
N ALA A 335 12.75 -9.35 -22.50
CA ALA A 335 12.89 -7.98 -23.00
C ALA A 335 11.57 -7.44 -23.56
N GLY A 336 10.79 -8.27 -24.26
CA GLY A 336 9.44 -7.91 -24.67
C GLY A 336 8.50 -7.72 -23.50
N LEU A 337 8.63 -8.54 -22.47
CA LEU A 337 7.80 -8.46 -21.27
C LEU A 337 8.05 -7.18 -20.47
N GLU A 338 9.32 -6.78 -20.31
CA GLU A 338 9.70 -5.51 -19.67
C GLU A 338 9.13 -4.31 -20.44
N ARG A 339 9.17 -4.36 -21.78
CA ARG A 339 8.59 -3.31 -22.63
C ARG A 339 7.08 -3.16 -22.39
N LEU A 340 6.33 -4.27 -22.40
CA LEU A 340 4.90 -4.29 -22.12
C LEU A 340 4.60 -3.78 -20.70
N ALA A 341 5.40 -4.18 -19.71
CA ALA A 341 5.28 -3.69 -18.34
C ALA A 341 5.52 -2.17 -18.23
N GLN A 342 6.50 -1.65 -18.96
CA GLN A 342 6.84 -0.24 -18.98
C GLN A 342 5.78 0.59 -19.72
N GLU A 343 5.26 0.11 -20.84
CA GLU A 343 4.14 0.73 -21.56
C GLU A 343 2.90 0.82 -20.66
N GLU A 344 2.57 -0.27 -19.96
CA GLU A 344 1.46 -0.32 -19.00
C GLU A 344 1.68 0.63 -17.81
N ALA A 345 2.90 0.71 -17.27
CA ALA A 345 3.25 1.64 -16.19
C ALA A 345 3.19 3.11 -16.65
N GLN A 346 3.65 3.41 -17.87
CA GLN A 346 3.54 4.74 -18.46
C GLN A 346 2.08 5.12 -18.74
N HIS A 347 1.27 4.17 -19.21
CA HIS A 347 -0.16 4.37 -19.42
C HIS A 347 -0.87 4.65 -18.09
N ARG A 348 -0.54 3.88 -17.03
CA ARG A 348 -1.01 4.13 -15.65
C ARG A 348 -0.61 5.52 -15.13
N ALA A 349 0.63 5.93 -15.35
CA ALA A 349 1.12 7.25 -14.91
C ALA A 349 0.44 8.41 -15.68
N ARG A 350 0.08 8.22 -16.95
CA ARG A 350 -0.60 9.22 -17.78
C ARG A 350 -2.09 9.39 -17.44
N GLN A 351 -2.75 8.38 -16.86
CA GLN A 351 -4.16 8.43 -16.45
C GLN A 351 -4.43 9.33 -15.21
N ALA A 352 -3.39 9.87 -14.56
CA ALA A 352 -3.52 10.77 -13.41
C ALA A 352 -3.89 12.23 -13.76
N GLU A 353 -3.77 12.66 -15.04
CA GLU A 353 -4.14 14.00 -15.53
C GLU A 353 -5.01 13.88 -16.82
N PRO A 354 -6.00 14.77 -17.06
CA PRO A 354 -6.88 14.64 -18.21
C PRO A 354 -6.23 15.23 -19.47
N VAL A 355 -5.65 14.41 -20.35
CA VAL A 355 -5.29 14.83 -21.72
C VAL A 355 -5.48 13.68 -22.73
N GLN A 356 -6.27 13.99 -23.77
CA GLN A 356 -6.31 13.45 -25.14
C GLN A 356 -5.86 11.99 -25.37
N GLU A 357 -6.85 11.09 -25.50
CA GLU A 357 -6.68 9.67 -25.80
C GLU A 357 -5.81 9.40 -27.04
N GLN A 358 -4.72 8.65 -26.83
CA GLN A 358 -4.02 7.92 -27.87
C GLN A 358 -4.52 6.47 -27.86
N GLY A 359 -5.13 6.03 -28.96
CA GLY A 359 -5.66 4.69 -29.17
C GLY A 359 -6.47 4.60 -30.46
N LEU A 360 -6.75 3.38 -30.92
CA LEU A 360 -7.51 3.16 -32.15
C LEU A 360 -8.92 3.78 -32.03
N ARG A 361 -9.25 4.73 -32.89
CA ARG A 361 -10.57 5.36 -32.94
C ARG A 361 -11.17 5.20 -34.33
N LEU A 362 -12.45 4.80 -34.37
CA LEU A 362 -13.20 4.80 -35.61
C LEU A 362 -13.58 6.23 -35.97
N ASP A 363 -13.20 6.67 -37.17
CA ASP A 363 -13.60 7.96 -37.69
C ASP A 363 -15.07 7.97 -38.14
N VAL A 364 -15.57 9.16 -38.48
CA VAL A 364 -16.95 9.34 -38.95
C VAL A 364 -17.23 8.55 -40.23
N HIS A 365 -16.21 8.32 -41.07
CA HIS A 365 -16.36 7.59 -42.31
C HIS A 365 -16.56 6.08 -42.06
N ALA A 366 -15.78 5.49 -41.17
CA ALA A 366 -15.90 4.10 -40.74
C ALA A 366 -17.25 3.83 -40.08
N LEU A 367 -17.72 4.72 -39.20
CA LEU A 367 -19.06 4.62 -38.61
C LEU A 367 -20.18 4.74 -39.65
N GLY A 368 -20.03 5.65 -40.62
CA GLY A 368 -20.98 5.80 -41.72
C GLY A 368 -21.02 4.58 -42.66
N GLU A 369 -19.89 3.90 -42.86
CA GLU A 369 -19.82 2.66 -43.65
C GLU A 369 -20.52 1.50 -42.95
N LEU A 370 -20.33 1.33 -41.63
CA LEU A 370 -21.06 0.32 -40.84
C LEU A 370 -22.57 0.50 -40.96
N GLN A 371 -23.05 1.75 -40.89
CA GLN A 371 -24.47 2.07 -41.07
C GLN A 371 -24.95 1.77 -42.50
N ARG A 372 -24.17 2.10 -43.53
CA ARG A 372 -24.50 1.77 -44.94
C ARG A 372 -24.58 0.27 -45.17
N GLN A 373 -23.71 -0.50 -44.52
CA GLN A 373 -23.69 -1.96 -44.59
C GLN A 373 -24.78 -2.61 -43.73
N GLY A 374 -25.53 -1.84 -42.95
CA GLY A 374 -26.60 -2.34 -42.10
C GLY A 374 -26.10 -3.15 -40.90
N VAL A 375 -24.87 -2.94 -40.46
CA VAL A 375 -24.31 -3.60 -39.26
C VAL A 375 -25.03 -3.05 -38.02
N PRO A 376 -25.68 -3.90 -37.20
CA PRO A 376 -26.41 -3.44 -36.03
C PRO A 376 -25.45 -2.93 -34.93
N PRO A 377 -25.87 -1.95 -34.11
CA PRO A 377 -25.13 -1.55 -32.91
C PRO A 377 -24.85 -2.75 -31.99
N THR A 378 -23.76 -2.68 -31.22
CA THR A 378 -23.39 -3.75 -30.30
C THR A 378 -24.36 -3.78 -29.11
N ASP A 379 -24.93 -4.96 -28.81
CA ASP A 379 -25.69 -5.20 -27.58
C ASP A 379 -24.73 -5.40 -26.39
N ASP A 380 -24.59 -4.38 -25.56
CA ASP A 380 -23.73 -4.42 -24.37
C ASP A 380 -24.50 -4.72 -23.07
N SER A 381 -25.79 -5.07 -23.15
CA SER A 381 -26.60 -5.44 -21.98
C SER A 381 -26.04 -6.63 -21.18
N PRO A 382 -25.31 -7.62 -21.77
CA PRO A 382 -24.70 -8.70 -20.99
C PRO A 382 -23.69 -8.25 -19.93
N LYS A 383 -23.17 -7.01 -19.99
CA LYS A 383 -22.25 -6.48 -18.97
C LYS A 383 -22.89 -6.37 -17.57
N TYR A 384 -24.22 -6.34 -17.51
CA TYR A 384 -25.00 -6.30 -16.27
C TYR A 384 -25.41 -7.69 -15.77
N ASN A 385 -25.03 -8.77 -16.46
CA ASN A 385 -25.34 -10.13 -16.05
C ASN A 385 -24.33 -10.59 -14.99
N TYR A 386 -24.58 -10.25 -13.73
CA TYR A 386 -23.81 -10.75 -12.59
C TYR A 386 -24.69 -10.89 -11.34
N SER A 387 -24.31 -11.79 -10.44
CA SER A 387 -25.05 -12.07 -9.21
C SER A 387 -24.13 -12.25 -8.00
N LEU A 388 -24.70 -12.16 -6.80
CA LEU A 388 -24.00 -12.41 -5.55
C LEU A 388 -24.27 -13.85 -5.10
N ARG A 389 -23.21 -14.65 -4.96
CA ARG A 389 -23.29 -16.02 -4.41
C ARG A 389 -23.63 -15.98 -2.92
N PRO A 390 -24.23 -17.06 -2.37
CA PRO A 390 -24.46 -17.18 -0.92
C PRO A 390 -23.19 -17.07 -0.06
N SER A 391 -22.02 -17.43 -0.62
CA SER A 391 -20.71 -17.29 0.04
C SER A 391 -20.19 -15.85 0.08
N GLY A 392 -20.85 -14.89 -0.61
CA GLY A 392 -20.45 -13.48 -0.68
C GLY A 392 -19.63 -13.11 -1.92
N GLY A 393 -19.22 -14.07 -2.74
CA GLY A 393 -18.50 -13.82 -3.99
C GLY A 393 -19.41 -13.39 -5.15
N TYR A 394 -18.90 -12.60 -6.09
CA TYR A 394 -19.62 -12.26 -7.33
C TYR A 394 -19.43 -13.36 -8.39
N GLU A 395 -20.49 -13.60 -9.16
CA GLU A 395 -20.49 -14.46 -10.34
C GLU A 395 -20.86 -13.63 -11.56
N PHE A 396 -20.02 -13.65 -12.59
CA PHE A 396 -20.23 -12.93 -13.84
C PHE A 396 -20.70 -13.90 -14.93
N GLY A 397 -21.77 -13.53 -15.62
CA GLY A 397 -22.36 -14.35 -16.67
C GLY A 397 -21.47 -14.49 -17.90
N THR A 398 -21.49 -15.67 -18.50
CA THR A 398 -20.81 -15.94 -19.77
C THR A 398 -21.46 -15.19 -20.93
N CYS A 399 -20.66 -14.75 -21.90
CA CYS A 399 -21.13 -14.13 -23.13
C CYS A 399 -20.46 -14.77 -24.34
N GLU A 400 -21.24 -15.19 -25.33
CA GLU A 400 -20.76 -15.66 -26.64
C GLU A 400 -21.23 -14.69 -27.70
N ALA A 401 -20.38 -14.26 -28.62
CA ALA A 401 -20.65 -13.22 -29.62
C ALA A 401 -20.05 -13.59 -30.98
N GLN A 402 -20.51 -12.91 -32.04
CA GLN A 402 -19.96 -12.99 -33.38
C GLN A 402 -19.08 -11.77 -33.70
N VAL A 403 -17.94 -12.01 -34.34
CA VAL A 403 -17.10 -10.96 -34.93
C VAL A 403 -17.84 -10.30 -36.11
N LEU A 404 -18.21 -9.03 -35.96
CA LEU A 404 -18.89 -8.26 -37.00
C LEU A 404 -17.93 -7.54 -37.94
N GLN A 405 -16.86 -6.96 -37.39
CA GLN A 405 -15.86 -6.24 -38.18
C GLN A 405 -14.51 -6.20 -37.46
N LEU A 406 -13.43 -6.20 -38.23
CA LEU A 406 -12.06 -6.01 -37.75
C LEU A 406 -11.44 -4.75 -38.35
N TYR A 407 -10.59 -4.11 -37.57
CA TYR A 407 -9.84 -2.91 -37.95
C TYR A 407 -8.36 -3.09 -37.62
N THR A 408 -7.48 -2.70 -38.53
CA THR A 408 -6.05 -2.57 -38.23
C THR A 408 -5.78 -1.37 -37.32
N GLU A 409 -4.58 -1.26 -36.76
CA GLU A 409 -4.19 -0.21 -35.81
C GLU A 409 -4.29 1.22 -36.37
N ASP A 410 -4.23 1.38 -37.69
CA ASP A 410 -4.44 2.63 -38.42
C ASP A 410 -5.94 2.95 -38.68
N GLY A 411 -6.87 2.09 -38.26
CA GLY A 411 -8.31 2.30 -38.45
C GLY A 411 -8.88 1.74 -39.75
N THR A 412 -8.09 0.99 -40.53
CA THR A 412 -8.55 0.41 -41.80
C THR A 412 -9.36 -0.87 -41.56
N ALA A 413 -10.57 -0.95 -42.13
CA ALA A 413 -11.41 -2.15 -42.02
C ALA A 413 -10.82 -3.33 -42.82
N VAL A 414 -10.77 -4.51 -42.20
CA VAL A 414 -10.20 -5.74 -42.79
C VAL A 414 -11.08 -6.96 -42.52
N ALA A 415 -11.07 -7.93 -43.43
CA ALA A 415 -11.83 -9.18 -43.26
C ALA A 415 -11.17 -10.17 -42.28
N SER A 416 -9.86 -10.01 -42.06
CA SER A 416 -9.08 -10.85 -41.17
C SER A 416 -7.83 -10.13 -40.72
N VAL A 417 -7.39 -10.41 -39.50
CA VAL A 417 -6.08 -9.99 -38.97
C VAL A 417 -5.18 -11.21 -38.81
N GLY A 418 -3.89 -11.03 -39.01
CA GLY A 418 -2.86 -12.06 -38.90
C GLY A 418 -2.30 -12.21 -37.49
N GLU A 419 -1.53 -13.27 -37.29
CA GLU A 419 -0.81 -13.54 -36.03
C GLU A 419 0.15 -12.40 -35.66
N GLY A 420 0.15 -12.02 -34.38
CA GLY A 420 0.98 -10.96 -33.80
C GLY A 420 0.46 -9.55 -34.03
N GLN A 421 -0.68 -9.36 -34.70
CA GLN A 421 -1.23 -8.04 -34.98
C GLN A 421 -2.12 -7.53 -33.83
N ARG A 422 -2.10 -6.22 -33.60
CA ARG A 422 -3.12 -5.53 -32.80
C ARG A 422 -4.25 -5.05 -33.70
N CYS A 423 -5.49 -5.18 -33.25
CA CYS A 423 -6.65 -4.82 -34.03
C CYS A 423 -7.80 -4.28 -33.18
N GLY A 424 -8.65 -3.47 -33.81
CA GLY A 424 -9.98 -3.16 -33.31
C GLY A 424 -10.96 -4.24 -33.71
N LEU A 425 -11.81 -4.65 -32.78
CA LEU A 425 -12.80 -5.70 -32.96
C LEU A 425 -14.19 -5.18 -32.58
N LEU A 426 -15.14 -5.30 -33.52
CA LEU A 426 -16.57 -5.10 -33.25
C LEU A 426 -17.29 -6.44 -33.13
N LEU A 427 -18.16 -6.53 -32.13
CA LEU A 427 -18.98 -7.70 -31.83
C LEU A 427 -20.46 -7.34 -31.91
N ASP A 428 -21.32 -8.34 -32.15
CA ASP A 428 -22.77 -8.20 -32.09
C ASP A 428 -23.26 -7.95 -30.66
N LYS A 429 -22.62 -8.56 -29.68
CA LYS A 429 -22.85 -8.31 -28.25
C LYS A 429 -21.59 -8.47 -27.41
N THR A 430 -21.59 -7.90 -26.21
CA THR A 430 -20.43 -7.99 -25.30
C THR A 430 -20.81 -7.88 -23.82
N ASN A 431 -20.10 -8.61 -22.95
CA ASN A 431 -20.17 -8.42 -21.50
C ASN A 431 -19.07 -7.49 -20.97
N PHE A 432 -18.19 -6.95 -21.83
CA PHE A 432 -17.19 -5.96 -21.45
C PHE A 432 -17.85 -4.59 -21.27
N TYR A 433 -17.55 -3.94 -20.15
CA TYR A 433 -17.85 -2.54 -19.92
C TYR A 433 -16.88 -1.69 -20.73
N ALA A 434 -17.41 -0.91 -21.67
CA ALA A 434 -16.64 0.10 -22.36
C ALA A 434 -16.47 1.35 -21.51
N GLU A 435 -15.34 2.04 -21.66
CA GLU A 435 -15.04 3.26 -20.91
C GLU A 435 -16.15 4.32 -21.10
N GLN A 436 -16.90 4.58 -20.03
CA GLN A 436 -17.98 5.57 -20.01
C GLN A 436 -18.30 6.00 -18.57
N GLY A 437 -18.89 7.18 -18.39
CA GLY A 437 -19.36 7.65 -17.07
C GLY A 437 -18.27 7.76 -15.99
N GLY A 438 -17.00 7.87 -16.39
CA GLY A 438 -15.86 7.92 -15.47
C GLY A 438 -15.31 6.56 -15.03
N GLN A 439 -15.97 5.45 -15.34
CA GLN A 439 -15.45 4.11 -15.08
C GLN A 439 -14.50 3.68 -16.21
N ALA A 440 -13.30 3.22 -15.83
CA ALA A 440 -12.36 2.60 -16.75
C ALA A 440 -12.98 1.38 -17.45
N SER A 441 -12.61 1.15 -18.71
CA SER A 441 -13.08 -0.04 -19.42
C SER A 441 -12.63 -1.32 -18.72
N ASP A 442 -13.33 -2.41 -18.98
CA ASP A 442 -12.81 -3.72 -18.62
C ASP A 442 -11.61 -4.14 -19.46
N ARG A 443 -10.94 -5.12 -18.89
CA ARG A 443 -9.93 -5.97 -19.50
C ARG A 443 -10.39 -7.40 -19.41
N GLY A 444 -9.74 -8.28 -20.17
CA GLY A 444 -10.17 -9.67 -20.28
C GLY A 444 -9.67 -10.29 -21.56
N TYR A 445 -10.25 -11.41 -21.97
CA TYR A 445 -9.86 -12.09 -23.19
C TYR A 445 -11.06 -12.69 -23.90
N LEU A 446 -10.84 -13.00 -25.17
CA LEU A 446 -11.79 -13.72 -26.01
C LEU A 446 -11.22 -15.10 -26.32
N VAL A 447 -12.11 -16.05 -26.55
CA VAL A 447 -11.76 -17.41 -26.97
C VAL A 447 -12.64 -17.76 -28.15
N ARG A 448 -12.08 -18.26 -29.25
CA ARG A 448 -12.92 -18.72 -30.36
C ARG A 448 -13.69 -19.98 -29.96
N VAL A 449 -14.99 -20.02 -30.26
CA VAL A 449 -15.84 -21.19 -30.00
C VAL A 449 -15.27 -22.39 -30.78
N GLY A 450 -15.08 -23.51 -30.09
CA GLY A 450 -14.44 -24.72 -30.64
C GLY A 450 -12.89 -24.70 -30.64
N LEU A 451 -12.26 -23.57 -30.30
CA LEU A 451 -10.80 -23.42 -30.16
C LEU A 451 -10.48 -22.78 -28.80
N GLN A 452 -10.68 -23.54 -27.72
CA GLN A 452 -10.57 -23.05 -26.35
C GLN A 452 -9.15 -22.71 -25.86
N ASP A 453 -8.13 -23.02 -26.65
CA ASP A 453 -6.72 -22.95 -26.25
C ASP A 453 -6.00 -21.71 -26.80
N VAL A 454 -6.75 -20.75 -27.34
CA VAL A 454 -6.22 -19.49 -27.89
C VAL A 454 -6.97 -18.34 -27.25
N LEU A 455 -6.24 -17.50 -26.53
CA LEU A 455 -6.81 -16.30 -25.94
C LEU A 455 -6.47 -15.11 -26.81
N PHE A 456 -7.46 -14.28 -27.09
CA PHE A 456 -7.29 -13.01 -27.75
C PHE A 456 -7.41 -11.94 -26.66
N PRO A 457 -6.29 -11.41 -26.15
CA PRO A 457 -6.29 -10.47 -25.04
C PRO A 457 -7.01 -9.18 -25.45
N VAL A 458 -7.91 -8.70 -24.61
CA VAL A 458 -8.63 -7.44 -24.75
C VAL A 458 -8.01 -6.45 -23.77
N ALA A 459 -7.30 -5.46 -24.29
CA ALA A 459 -6.63 -4.45 -23.47
C ALA A 459 -7.59 -3.33 -23.04
N ARG A 460 -8.58 -3.02 -23.88
CA ARG A 460 -9.52 -1.91 -23.69
C ARG A 460 -10.81 -2.12 -24.48
N ALA A 461 -11.91 -1.54 -24.00
CA ALA A 461 -13.17 -1.43 -24.73
C ALA A 461 -13.67 0.02 -24.75
N GLN A 462 -14.12 0.51 -25.91
CA GLN A 462 -14.57 1.90 -26.09
C GLN A 462 -15.92 1.98 -26.81
N VAL A 463 -16.73 2.97 -26.43
CA VAL A 463 -17.99 3.27 -27.13
C VAL A 463 -17.70 4.11 -28.38
N CYS A 464 -18.16 3.65 -29.54
CA CYS A 464 -17.98 4.30 -30.84
C CYS A 464 -19.30 4.31 -31.63
N GLY A 465 -20.10 5.38 -31.52
CA GLY A 465 -21.31 5.54 -32.35
C GLY A 465 -22.37 4.45 -32.19
N GLY A 466 -22.51 3.87 -30.99
CA GLY A 466 -23.40 2.75 -30.70
C GLY A 466 -22.73 1.36 -30.80
N PHE A 467 -21.50 1.29 -31.29
CA PHE A 467 -20.70 0.07 -31.29
C PHE A 467 -19.74 0.05 -30.10
N ILE A 468 -19.32 -1.15 -29.69
CA ILE A 468 -18.22 -1.32 -28.72
C ILE A 468 -16.97 -1.81 -29.47
N LEU A 469 -15.95 -0.94 -29.52
CA LEU A 469 -14.65 -1.25 -30.09
C LEU A 469 -13.75 -1.89 -29.03
N HIS A 470 -13.39 -3.14 -29.25
CA HIS A 470 -12.46 -3.88 -28.41
C HIS A 470 -11.06 -3.78 -29.01
N GLU A 471 -10.07 -3.35 -28.23
CA GLU A 471 -8.68 -3.39 -28.64
C GLU A 471 -8.09 -4.75 -28.29
N VAL A 472 -7.78 -5.52 -29.32
CA VAL A 472 -7.43 -6.92 -29.21
C VAL A 472 -6.02 -7.16 -29.75
N ALA A 473 -5.22 -7.94 -29.02
CA ALA A 473 -4.02 -8.55 -29.58
C ALA A 473 -4.41 -9.91 -30.18
N ALA A 474 -4.09 -10.13 -31.46
CA ALA A 474 -4.43 -11.34 -32.19
C ALA A 474 -3.23 -12.28 -32.26
N PRO A 475 -3.08 -13.27 -31.34
CA PRO A 475 -2.00 -14.25 -31.44
C PRO A 475 -2.26 -15.30 -32.53
N GLU A 476 -3.45 -15.34 -33.09
CA GLU A 476 -3.77 -16.15 -34.27
C GLU A 476 -4.65 -15.34 -35.21
N CYS A 477 -4.82 -15.86 -36.42
CA CYS A 477 -5.75 -15.26 -37.35
C CYS A 477 -7.17 -15.22 -36.77
N LEU A 478 -7.74 -14.01 -36.69
CA LEU A 478 -9.14 -13.74 -36.33
C LEU A 478 -9.85 -13.22 -37.58
N LYS A 479 -11.07 -13.69 -37.84
CA LYS A 479 -11.82 -13.34 -39.05
C LYS A 479 -13.20 -12.81 -38.72
N VAL A 480 -13.72 -11.96 -39.61
CA VAL A 480 -15.13 -11.58 -39.59
C VAL A 480 -16.00 -12.83 -39.73
N GLY A 481 -17.01 -12.94 -38.86
CA GLY A 481 -17.91 -14.09 -38.76
C GLY A 481 -17.50 -15.14 -37.72
N ASP A 482 -16.28 -15.09 -37.16
CA ASP A 482 -15.85 -16.01 -36.11
C ASP A 482 -16.77 -15.89 -34.88
N GLN A 483 -17.05 -17.03 -34.24
CA GLN A 483 -17.77 -17.08 -32.96
C GLN A 483 -16.76 -17.05 -31.82
N VAL A 484 -16.98 -16.20 -30.82
CA VAL A 484 -16.10 -16.00 -29.68
C VAL A 484 -16.84 -16.03 -28.35
N GLN A 485 -16.22 -16.57 -27.31
CA GLN A 485 -16.63 -16.48 -25.92
C GLN A 485 -15.80 -15.42 -25.20
N LEU A 486 -16.46 -14.59 -24.41
CA LEU A 486 -15.90 -13.39 -23.78
C LEU A 486 -15.71 -13.62 -22.28
N HIS A 487 -14.51 -13.35 -21.79
CA HIS A 487 -14.13 -13.50 -20.39
C HIS A 487 -13.55 -12.20 -19.86
N VAL A 488 -14.27 -11.53 -18.96
CA VAL A 488 -13.77 -10.33 -18.28
C VAL A 488 -12.81 -10.71 -17.16
N ASP A 489 -11.85 -9.84 -16.86
CA ASP A 489 -11.09 -9.94 -15.61
C ASP A 489 -12.03 -9.56 -14.45
N GLU A 490 -12.53 -10.59 -13.77
CA GLU A 490 -13.51 -10.45 -12.69
C GLU A 490 -13.00 -9.61 -11.53
N ALA A 491 -11.70 -9.69 -11.22
CA ALA A 491 -11.11 -8.93 -10.12
C ALA A 491 -10.99 -7.44 -10.49
N TRP A 492 -10.54 -7.15 -11.71
CA TRP A 492 -10.56 -5.79 -12.27
C TRP A 492 -11.97 -5.20 -12.25
N ARG A 493 -12.94 -5.96 -12.78
CA ARG A 493 -14.35 -5.57 -12.84
C ARG A 493 -14.90 -5.28 -11.45
N LEU A 494 -14.67 -6.16 -10.48
CA LEU A 494 -15.18 -6.01 -9.13
C LEU A 494 -14.60 -4.76 -8.45
N SER A 495 -13.29 -4.50 -8.59
CA SER A 495 -12.68 -3.28 -8.04
C SER A 495 -13.18 -1.99 -8.70
N CYS A 496 -13.56 -2.04 -9.98
CA CYS A 496 -14.27 -0.93 -10.65
C CYS A 496 -15.68 -0.76 -10.09
N MET A 497 -16.44 -1.86 -9.92
CA MET A 497 -17.79 -1.84 -9.33
C MET A 497 -17.80 -1.28 -7.92
N GLU A 498 -16.83 -1.68 -7.11
CA GLU A 498 -16.60 -1.18 -5.75
C GLU A 498 -16.47 0.34 -5.72
N LYS A 499 -15.57 0.88 -6.54
CA LYS A 499 -15.35 2.33 -6.63
C LYS A 499 -16.50 3.06 -7.29
N HIS A 500 -17.23 2.44 -8.22
CA HIS A 500 -18.40 3.06 -8.82
C HIS A 500 -19.54 3.19 -7.79
N THR A 501 -19.81 2.14 -7.02
CA THR A 501 -20.73 2.24 -5.88
C THR A 501 -20.24 3.28 -4.87
N ALA A 502 -18.92 3.37 -4.64
CA ALA A 502 -18.34 4.40 -3.80
C ALA A 502 -18.59 5.84 -4.30
N VAL A 503 -18.58 6.09 -5.62
CA VAL A 503 -18.93 7.39 -6.21
C VAL A 503 -20.32 7.82 -5.76
N HIS A 504 -21.30 6.93 -5.84
CA HIS A 504 -22.69 7.21 -5.45
C HIS A 504 -22.83 7.52 -3.96
N LEU A 505 -22.18 6.72 -3.11
CA LEU A 505 -22.17 6.95 -1.66
C LEU A 505 -21.46 8.26 -1.30
N LEU A 506 -20.34 8.55 -1.94
CA LEU A 506 -19.56 9.77 -1.72
C LEU A 506 -20.33 11.01 -2.17
N ASN A 507 -20.98 10.97 -3.33
CA ASN A 507 -21.83 12.05 -3.83
C ASN A 507 -22.98 12.34 -2.85
N TRP A 508 -23.67 11.29 -2.38
CA TRP A 508 -24.72 11.42 -1.37
C TRP A 508 -24.18 12.01 -0.05
N ALA A 509 -23.08 11.47 0.49
CA ALA A 509 -22.49 11.92 1.76
C ALA A 509 -22.00 13.39 1.69
N LEU A 510 -21.43 13.81 0.56
CA LEU A 510 -21.03 15.19 0.32
C LEU A 510 -22.23 16.13 0.34
N ARG A 511 -23.36 15.75 -0.26
CA ARG A 511 -24.58 16.55 -0.22
C ARG A 511 -25.21 16.63 1.16
N GLN A 512 -25.20 15.54 1.93
CA GLN A 512 -25.66 15.57 3.32
C GLN A 512 -24.82 16.53 4.17
N THR A 513 -23.53 16.61 3.90
CA THR A 513 -22.58 17.42 4.67
C THR A 513 -22.51 18.89 4.22
N LEU A 514 -22.51 19.13 2.91
CA LEU A 514 -22.28 20.45 2.31
C LEU A 514 -23.58 21.15 1.88
N GLY A 515 -24.68 20.40 1.78
CA GLY A 515 -26.01 20.89 1.44
C GLY A 515 -26.51 20.47 0.04
N PRO A 516 -27.78 20.77 -0.27
CA PRO A 516 -28.44 20.28 -1.49
C PRO A 516 -27.93 20.90 -2.79
N GLY A 517 -27.20 22.02 -2.72
CA GLY A 517 -26.58 22.68 -3.88
C GLY A 517 -25.22 22.09 -4.28
N THR A 518 -24.77 21.02 -3.63
CA THR A 518 -23.53 20.33 -3.99
C THR A 518 -23.74 19.52 -5.26
N GLU A 519 -22.93 19.85 -6.27
CA GLU A 519 -22.94 19.23 -7.60
C GLU A 519 -21.65 18.45 -7.83
N GLN A 520 -21.76 17.25 -8.39
CA GLN A 520 -20.63 16.53 -8.97
C GLN A 520 -20.22 17.23 -10.28
N ARG A 521 -18.92 17.50 -10.43
CA ARG A 521 -18.31 18.04 -11.65
C ARG A 521 -17.69 16.96 -12.52
N GLY A 522 -17.31 15.84 -11.92
CA GLY A 522 -16.78 14.67 -12.62
C GLY A 522 -16.32 13.60 -11.66
N SER A 523 -16.14 12.39 -12.17
CA SER A 523 -15.55 11.28 -11.44
C SER A 523 -14.73 10.43 -12.40
N HIS A 524 -13.62 9.87 -11.93
CA HIS A 524 -12.85 8.89 -12.66
C HIS A 524 -12.40 7.78 -11.72
N LEU A 525 -12.50 6.54 -12.14
CA LEU A 525 -12.20 5.38 -11.31
C LEU A 525 -11.57 4.25 -12.12
N ASN A 526 -10.64 3.56 -11.47
CA ASN A 526 -10.04 2.30 -11.90
C ASN A 526 -9.76 1.46 -10.63
N PRO A 527 -9.26 0.23 -10.73
CA PRO A 527 -9.04 -0.61 -9.54
C PRO A 527 -8.11 -0.04 -8.47
N GLU A 528 -7.22 0.90 -8.81
CA GLU A 528 -6.22 1.44 -7.90
C GLU A 528 -6.70 2.72 -7.17
N TRP A 529 -7.46 3.59 -7.83
CA TRP A 529 -7.86 4.87 -7.22
C TRP A 529 -9.25 5.36 -7.66
N LEU A 530 -9.86 6.17 -6.78
CA LEU A 530 -11.10 6.89 -7.04
C LEU A 530 -10.83 8.41 -7.00
N ARG A 531 -11.15 9.10 -8.09
CA ARG A 531 -11.11 10.56 -8.19
C ARG A 531 -12.53 11.11 -8.28
N PHE A 532 -12.85 12.07 -7.40
CA PHE A 532 -14.16 12.72 -7.37
C PHE A 532 -14.00 14.24 -7.39
N ASP A 533 -14.56 14.90 -8.39
CA ASP A 533 -14.53 16.35 -8.55
C ASP A 533 -15.89 16.92 -8.13
N VAL A 534 -15.89 17.77 -7.10
CA VAL A 534 -17.11 18.33 -6.48
C VAL A 534 -17.10 19.86 -6.51
N ALA A 535 -18.26 20.45 -6.78
CA ALA A 535 -18.46 21.89 -6.72
C ALA A 535 -18.46 22.38 -5.26
N THR A 536 -17.55 23.29 -4.94
CA THR A 536 -17.33 23.77 -3.57
C THR A 536 -17.01 25.26 -3.57
N GLN A 537 -17.60 26.03 -2.66
CA GLN A 537 -17.28 27.45 -2.52
C GLN A 537 -15.92 27.70 -1.83
N ALA A 538 -15.50 26.76 -0.97
CA ALA A 538 -14.25 26.78 -0.22
C ALA A 538 -13.73 25.34 -0.05
N PRO A 539 -12.43 25.15 0.29
CA PRO A 539 -11.90 23.84 0.67
C PRO A 539 -12.70 23.23 1.83
N LEU A 540 -12.86 21.90 1.82
CA LEU A 540 -13.59 21.21 2.88
C LEU A 540 -12.81 21.34 4.19
N THR A 541 -13.50 21.45 5.31
CA THR A 541 -12.85 21.41 6.63
C THR A 541 -12.55 19.96 7.03
N PRO A 542 -11.59 19.71 7.95
CA PRO A 542 -11.35 18.37 8.48
C PRO A 542 -12.62 17.72 9.05
N GLU A 543 -13.48 18.49 9.71
CA GLU A 543 -14.76 18.00 10.26
C GLU A 543 -15.72 17.59 9.15
N GLN A 544 -15.80 18.34 8.05
CA GLN A 544 -16.62 17.99 6.90
C GLN A 544 -16.11 16.72 6.22
N LEU A 545 -14.79 16.60 5.99
CA LEU A 545 -14.18 15.40 5.43
C LEU A 545 -14.45 14.16 6.31
N ARG A 546 -14.30 14.30 7.63
CA ARG A 546 -14.61 13.22 8.59
C ARG A 546 -16.11 12.84 8.55
N ALA A 547 -17.01 13.83 8.47
CA ALA A 547 -18.45 13.59 8.40
C ALA A 547 -18.86 12.86 7.11
N VAL A 548 -18.23 13.22 5.98
CA VAL A 548 -18.42 12.53 4.70
C VAL A 548 -17.99 11.07 4.79
N GLU A 549 -16.76 10.80 5.25
CA GLU A 549 -16.28 9.42 5.44
C GLU A 549 -17.18 8.64 6.40
N GLY A 550 -17.56 9.22 7.54
CA GLY A 550 -18.42 8.56 8.52
C GLY A 550 -19.82 8.23 7.99
N THR A 551 -20.35 9.08 7.11
CA THR A 551 -21.65 8.85 6.44
C THR A 551 -21.57 7.68 5.46
N VAL A 552 -20.51 7.61 4.67
CA VAL A 552 -20.26 6.45 3.78
C VAL A 552 -20.07 5.18 4.60
N GLN A 553 -19.24 5.22 5.64
CA GLN A 553 -18.95 4.04 6.46
C GLN A 553 -20.20 3.50 7.17
N LYS A 554 -21.12 4.38 7.56
CA LYS A 554 -22.42 3.97 8.10
C LYS A 554 -23.22 3.17 7.07
N ALA A 555 -23.32 3.67 5.83
CA ALA A 555 -24.03 2.96 4.76
C ALA A 555 -23.37 1.62 4.41
N VAL A 556 -22.04 1.54 4.44
CA VAL A 556 -21.28 0.29 4.25
C VAL A 556 -21.57 -0.70 5.38
N GLY A 557 -21.52 -0.25 6.65
CA GLY A 557 -21.77 -1.11 7.81
C GLY A 557 -23.23 -1.59 7.94
N GLN A 558 -24.18 -0.90 7.31
CA GLN A 558 -25.57 -1.34 7.19
C GLN A 558 -25.80 -2.38 6.09
N ASP A 559 -24.82 -2.57 5.20
CA ASP A 559 -24.86 -3.50 4.07
C ASP A 559 -26.14 -3.35 3.21
N GLU A 560 -26.52 -2.11 2.94
CA GLU A 560 -27.70 -1.72 2.17
C GLU A 560 -27.70 -2.36 0.77
N ALA A 561 -28.87 -2.78 0.31
CA ALA A 561 -29.04 -3.33 -1.05
C ALA A 561 -28.91 -2.23 -2.11
N VAL A 562 -28.28 -2.52 -3.24
CA VAL A 562 -28.17 -1.62 -4.39
C VAL A 562 -29.13 -2.09 -5.47
N TYR A 563 -30.19 -1.33 -5.69
CA TYR A 563 -31.24 -1.63 -6.66
C TYR A 563 -30.94 -0.96 -7.99
N VAL A 564 -31.22 -1.68 -9.08
CA VAL A 564 -31.06 -1.15 -10.42
C VAL A 564 -32.21 -1.59 -11.31
N GLU A 565 -32.85 -0.64 -12.00
CA GLU A 565 -33.96 -0.90 -12.92
C GLU A 565 -33.86 -0.01 -14.17
N GLU A 566 -34.31 -0.54 -15.31
CA GLU A 566 -34.55 0.25 -16.52
C GLU A 566 -35.96 0.85 -16.48
N VAL A 567 -36.06 2.15 -16.69
CA VAL A 567 -37.32 2.89 -16.62
C VAL A 567 -37.40 3.88 -17.77
N ALA A 568 -38.62 4.16 -18.25
CA ALA A 568 -38.83 5.22 -19.23
C ALA A 568 -38.31 6.56 -18.70
N LEU A 569 -37.55 7.30 -19.50
CA LEU A 569 -36.95 8.59 -19.12
C LEU A 569 -37.99 9.59 -18.60
N ALA A 570 -39.22 9.56 -19.14
CA ALA A 570 -40.30 10.41 -18.67
C ALA A 570 -40.71 10.18 -17.20
N ARG A 571 -40.45 8.99 -16.63
CA ARG A 571 -40.77 8.66 -15.22
C ARG A 571 -39.74 9.21 -14.23
N THR A 572 -38.53 9.52 -14.68
CA THR A 572 -37.48 10.09 -13.81
C THR A 572 -37.61 11.61 -13.71
N ALA A 573 -38.32 12.23 -14.66
CA ALA A 573 -38.65 13.64 -14.62
C ALA A 573 -39.45 13.98 -13.35
N ARG A 574 -38.99 15.00 -12.61
CA ARG A 574 -39.66 15.57 -11.43
C ARG A 574 -39.64 14.69 -10.17
N VAL A 575 -38.79 13.67 -10.10
CA VAL A 575 -38.54 12.94 -8.84
C VAL A 575 -37.59 13.76 -7.96
N PRO A 576 -38.04 14.33 -6.81
CA PRO A 576 -37.17 15.10 -5.94
C PRO A 576 -36.10 14.20 -5.35
N GLY A 577 -34.82 14.54 -5.53
CA GLY A 577 -33.73 13.70 -5.01
C GLY A 577 -32.99 12.90 -6.08
N LEU A 578 -33.67 12.52 -7.17
CA LEU A 578 -33.04 11.83 -8.30
C LEU A 578 -32.01 12.74 -8.97
N ARG A 579 -30.89 12.15 -9.39
CA ARG A 579 -29.78 12.89 -10.03
C ARG A 579 -29.49 12.40 -11.43
N SER A 580 -29.17 13.36 -12.27
CA SER A 580 -28.56 13.18 -13.58
C SER A 580 -27.35 14.10 -13.66
N LEU A 581 -26.27 13.65 -14.29
CA LEU A 581 -25.06 14.45 -14.51
C LEU A 581 -25.31 15.77 -15.29
N ASP A 582 -26.47 15.93 -15.94
CA ASP A 582 -26.88 17.10 -16.73
C ASP A 582 -27.88 18.03 -16.01
N GLU A 583 -27.66 18.44 -14.75
CA GLU A 583 -28.45 19.55 -14.16
C GLU A 583 -27.98 20.93 -14.69
N VAL A 584 -28.13 21.18 -15.99
CA VAL A 584 -28.14 22.54 -16.56
C VAL A 584 -29.58 23.05 -16.57
N HIS A 585 -29.90 23.83 -15.54
CA HIS A 585 -31.03 24.77 -15.39
C HIS A 585 -32.18 24.66 -16.42
N TRP A 586 -33.27 23.96 -16.07
CA TRP A 586 -34.58 24.31 -16.63
C TRP A 586 -35.08 25.59 -15.95
N GLY A 587 -34.73 26.74 -16.54
CA GLY A 587 -35.17 28.05 -16.07
C GLY A 587 -36.70 28.16 -16.02
N SER A 588 -37.21 28.51 -14.85
CA SER A 588 -38.61 28.86 -14.60
C SER A 588 -39.06 30.04 -15.51
N PRO A 589 -40.22 29.98 -16.19
CA PRO A 589 -40.68 31.10 -17.00
C PRO A 589 -41.23 32.20 -16.08
N ARG A 590 -40.51 33.33 -15.98
CA ARG A 590 -41.07 34.55 -15.38
C ARG A 590 -42.14 35.13 -16.31
N GLY A 591 -43.33 35.28 -15.74
CA GLY A 591 -44.37 36.28 -16.01
C GLY A 591 -44.47 36.91 -17.41
N GLY A 592 -45.54 36.55 -18.11
CA GLY A 592 -46.12 37.32 -19.22
C GLY A 592 -47.46 36.71 -19.61
N GLY A 593 -48.57 37.37 -19.26
CA GLY A 593 -49.91 36.86 -19.48
C GLY A 593 -50.31 36.84 -20.96
N CYS A 594 -51.09 35.83 -21.35
CA CYS A 594 -52.12 35.88 -22.41
C CYS A 594 -53.03 34.62 -22.32
N LEU A 595 -54.30 34.82 -22.67
CA LEU A 595 -55.49 33.96 -22.53
C LEU A 595 -55.46 32.63 -23.35
N PRO A 596 -56.41 31.68 -23.15
CA PRO A 596 -56.29 30.31 -23.64
C PRO A 596 -56.77 30.15 -25.10
N GLY A 597 -55.98 29.44 -25.91
CA GLY A 597 -56.37 28.88 -27.20
C GLY A 597 -55.99 27.39 -27.27
N PRO A 598 -56.58 26.60 -28.18
CA PRO A 598 -56.42 25.14 -28.21
C PRO A 598 -54.99 24.74 -28.66
N PRO A 599 -54.52 23.53 -28.33
CA PRO A 599 -53.13 23.15 -28.55
C PRO A 599 -52.83 22.96 -30.05
N PRO A 600 -51.68 23.44 -30.56
CA PRO A 600 -51.18 23.02 -31.86
C PRO A 600 -50.35 21.73 -31.72
N SER A 601 -50.46 20.86 -32.73
CA SER A 601 -49.70 19.64 -32.94
C SER A 601 -48.17 19.89 -32.91
N PRO A 602 -47.33 18.91 -32.52
CA PRO A 602 -45.90 19.12 -32.40
C PRO A 602 -45.24 19.28 -33.79
N PRO A 603 -44.28 20.21 -33.96
CA PRO A 603 -43.51 20.29 -35.19
C PRO A 603 -42.37 19.26 -35.15
N LEU A 604 -42.26 18.47 -36.22
CA LEU A 604 -41.05 17.73 -36.55
C LEU A 604 -39.90 18.73 -36.72
N ARG A 605 -38.85 18.66 -35.88
CA ARG A 605 -37.59 19.39 -36.10
C ARG A 605 -36.51 18.43 -36.60
N PRO A 606 -35.62 18.88 -37.50
CA PRO A 606 -34.56 18.05 -38.04
C PRO A 606 -33.40 17.91 -37.03
N LEU A 607 -33.00 16.66 -36.78
CA LEU A 607 -31.77 16.27 -36.09
C LEU A 607 -30.56 16.71 -36.94
N ASN A 608 -29.94 17.85 -36.62
CA ASN A 608 -28.54 18.15 -36.96
C ASN A 608 -28.10 19.48 -36.34
N ARG A 609 -27.69 19.42 -35.07
CA ARG A 609 -26.72 20.35 -34.48
C ARG A 609 -25.74 19.53 -33.63
N PRO A 610 -24.42 19.76 -33.75
CA PRO A 610 -23.45 19.08 -32.89
C PRO A 610 -23.62 19.59 -31.45
N VAL A 611 -23.93 18.67 -30.54
CA VAL A 611 -23.94 18.90 -29.09
C VAL A 611 -22.48 18.83 -28.60
N PRO A 612 -22.02 19.69 -27.66
CA PRO A 612 -20.67 19.59 -27.10
C PRO A 612 -20.43 18.20 -26.49
N SER A 613 -19.21 17.69 -26.62
CA SER A 613 -18.72 16.35 -26.19
C SER A 613 -18.73 16.08 -24.67
N HIS A 614 -19.47 16.87 -23.89
CA HIS A 614 -19.54 16.76 -22.43
C HIS A 614 -20.97 16.56 -21.88
N CYS A 615 -22.01 16.55 -22.74
CA CYS A 615 -23.39 16.25 -22.32
C CYS A 615 -23.68 14.76 -22.54
N GLN A 616 -23.98 14.04 -21.46
CA GLN A 616 -24.30 12.63 -21.52
C GLN A 616 -25.81 12.49 -21.79
N VAL A 617 -26.19 12.46 -23.07
CA VAL A 617 -27.58 12.20 -23.44
C VAL A 617 -27.93 10.78 -23.00
N TYR A 618 -28.76 10.66 -21.97
CA TYR A 618 -29.22 9.35 -21.49
C TYR A 618 -30.14 8.70 -22.53
N PRO A 619 -30.00 7.38 -22.77
CA PRO A 619 -30.90 6.63 -23.65
C PRO A 619 -32.32 6.57 -23.04
N ASP A 620 -33.34 6.26 -23.85
CA ASP A 620 -34.69 5.90 -23.34
C ASP A 620 -34.99 4.46 -23.76
N PRO A 621 -35.15 3.51 -22.82
CA PRO A 621 -35.20 3.67 -21.36
C PRO A 621 -33.85 4.03 -20.70
N VAL A 622 -33.92 4.66 -19.53
CA VAL A 622 -32.77 4.97 -18.66
C VAL A 622 -32.60 3.94 -17.55
N ARG A 623 -31.35 3.72 -17.14
CA ARG A 623 -31.02 2.89 -15.98
C ARG A 623 -30.91 3.74 -14.72
N VAL A 624 -31.70 3.43 -13.71
CA VAL A 624 -31.72 4.11 -12.41
C VAL A 624 -31.09 3.21 -11.37
N VAL A 625 -30.12 3.74 -10.63
CA VAL A 625 -29.44 3.09 -9.51
C VAL A 625 -29.92 3.74 -8.22
N SER A 626 -30.26 2.93 -7.22
CA SER A 626 -30.78 3.39 -5.93
C SER A 626 -30.21 2.55 -4.78
N VAL A 627 -29.67 3.20 -3.75
CA VAL A 627 -29.05 2.52 -2.59
C VAL A 627 -30.05 2.44 -1.43
N GLY A 628 -30.25 1.24 -0.87
CA GLY A 628 -31.13 0.97 0.28
C GLY A 628 -32.64 1.04 0.00
N VAL A 629 -33.05 1.67 -1.10
CA VAL A 629 -34.47 1.88 -1.45
C VAL A 629 -34.76 1.29 -2.83
N PRO A 630 -35.81 0.47 -3.00
CA PRO A 630 -36.23 -0.04 -4.31
C PRO A 630 -36.53 1.09 -5.30
N VAL A 631 -36.17 0.93 -6.58
CA VAL A 631 -36.33 1.98 -7.60
C VAL A 631 -37.81 2.40 -7.74
N ALA A 632 -38.75 1.45 -7.71
CA ALA A 632 -40.17 1.76 -7.74
C ALA A 632 -40.63 2.71 -6.61
N GLN A 633 -40.06 2.56 -5.40
CA GLN A 633 -40.35 3.43 -4.25
C GLN A 633 -39.61 4.78 -4.36
N ALA A 634 -38.37 4.77 -4.87
CA ALA A 634 -37.57 5.97 -5.07
C ALA A 634 -38.18 6.90 -6.13
N LEU A 635 -38.76 6.34 -7.19
CA LEU A 635 -39.38 7.09 -8.29
C LEU A 635 -40.83 7.52 -7.99
N ASN A 636 -41.41 7.15 -6.85
CA ASN A 636 -42.75 7.60 -6.49
C ASN A 636 -42.71 9.10 -6.13
N PRO A 637 -43.42 9.99 -6.87
CA PRO A 637 -43.39 11.44 -6.60
C PRO A 637 -43.92 11.84 -5.22
N ALA A 638 -44.70 10.97 -4.56
CA ALA A 638 -45.18 11.18 -3.19
C ALA A 638 -44.15 10.76 -2.12
N SER A 639 -43.07 10.07 -2.51
CA SER A 639 -42.01 9.59 -1.64
C SER A 639 -40.90 10.63 -1.49
N GLN A 640 -40.35 10.76 -0.28
CA GLN A 640 -39.13 11.52 -0.04
C GLN A 640 -37.88 10.63 0.00
N ALA A 641 -38.01 9.34 -0.32
CA ALA A 641 -36.92 8.38 -0.16
C ALA A 641 -35.68 8.74 -0.98
N ALA A 642 -35.85 9.28 -2.19
CA ALA A 642 -34.74 9.71 -3.04
C ALA A 642 -33.97 10.93 -2.49
N LEU A 643 -34.47 11.63 -1.46
CA LEU A 643 -33.73 12.68 -0.75
C LEU A 643 -32.86 12.13 0.39
N GLN A 644 -33.18 10.92 0.87
CA GLN A 644 -32.54 10.30 2.03
C GLN A 644 -31.38 9.38 1.65
N THR A 645 -31.29 8.98 0.39
CA THR A 645 -30.25 8.07 -0.13
C THR A 645 -29.75 8.52 -1.51
N SER A 646 -28.76 7.82 -2.07
CA SER A 646 -28.31 8.02 -3.46
C SER A 646 -29.31 7.36 -4.43
N VAL A 647 -29.83 8.17 -5.36
CA VAL A 647 -30.68 7.75 -6.48
C VAL A 647 -30.25 8.50 -7.73
N GLU A 648 -29.68 7.78 -8.71
CA GLU A 648 -28.96 8.40 -9.83
C GLU A 648 -29.24 7.68 -11.15
N LEU A 649 -29.26 8.42 -12.26
CA LEU A 649 -29.20 7.86 -13.61
C LEU A 649 -27.77 7.37 -13.85
N CYS A 650 -27.56 6.06 -13.95
CA CYS A 650 -26.23 5.51 -14.11
C CYS A 650 -26.21 4.21 -14.92
N CYS A 651 -25.36 4.20 -15.94
CA CYS A 651 -25.09 3.05 -16.80
C CYS A 651 -23.82 2.30 -16.39
N GLY A 652 -23.35 2.49 -15.16
CA GLY A 652 -22.19 1.83 -14.55
C GLY A 652 -22.45 0.39 -14.12
N THR A 653 -21.40 -0.36 -13.85
CA THR A 653 -21.52 -1.62 -13.09
C THR A 653 -21.36 -1.32 -11.61
N HIS A 654 -22.22 -1.89 -10.76
CA HIS A 654 -22.28 -1.60 -9.32
C HIS A 654 -22.25 -2.87 -8.49
N LEU A 655 -21.69 -2.77 -7.30
CA LEU A 655 -21.95 -3.74 -6.24
C LEU A 655 -23.46 -3.87 -6.01
N LEU A 656 -23.91 -5.08 -5.67
CA LEU A 656 -25.29 -5.41 -5.29
C LEU A 656 -25.60 -5.08 -3.83
N ARG A 657 -24.57 -4.95 -2.98
CA ARG A 657 -24.68 -4.51 -1.59
C ARG A 657 -23.52 -3.59 -1.20
N THR A 658 -23.79 -2.62 -0.33
CA THR A 658 -22.78 -1.65 0.11
C THR A 658 -21.70 -2.25 1.00
N GLY A 659 -21.96 -3.35 1.72
CA GLY A 659 -20.99 -3.97 2.63
C GLY A 659 -19.79 -4.57 1.89
N ALA A 660 -19.98 -4.99 0.62
CA ALA A 660 -18.91 -5.46 -0.25
C ALA A 660 -17.87 -4.36 -0.59
N LEU A 661 -18.14 -3.10 -0.25
CA LEU A 661 -17.18 -2.00 -0.37
C LEU A 661 -16.09 -2.03 0.72
N GLY A 662 -16.39 -2.62 1.88
CA GLY A 662 -15.46 -2.76 3.02
C GLY A 662 -15.22 -1.45 3.80
N ASP A 663 -14.54 -0.48 3.20
CA ASP A 663 -14.22 0.82 3.78
C ASP A 663 -13.97 1.87 2.68
N LEU A 664 -14.05 3.16 3.01
CA LEU A 664 -13.68 4.27 2.13
C LEU A 664 -12.93 5.35 2.91
N VAL A 665 -11.75 5.72 2.41
CA VAL A 665 -10.93 6.81 2.97
C VAL A 665 -10.61 7.83 1.90
N ILE A 666 -10.83 9.11 2.21
CA ILE A 666 -10.36 10.22 1.40
C ILE A 666 -8.90 10.48 1.79
N ILE A 667 -7.96 10.16 0.89
CA ILE A 667 -6.52 10.27 1.14
C ILE A 667 -5.91 11.56 0.63
N GLY A 668 -6.66 12.36 -0.13
CA GLY A 668 -6.16 13.61 -0.69
C GLY A 668 -7.27 14.57 -1.10
N GLU A 669 -6.93 15.86 -1.07
CA GLU A 669 -7.79 16.96 -1.49
C GLU A 669 -6.93 17.97 -2.27
N ARG A 670 -7.41 18.42 -3.43
CA ARG A 670 -6.77 19.48 -4.21
C ARG A 670 -7.81 20.44 -4.75
N GLN A 671 -7.62 21.73 -4.50
CA GLN A 671 -8.38 22.77 -5.19
C GLN A 671 -7.92 22.85 -6.65
N LEU A 672 -8.88 22.78 -7.58
CA LEU A 672 -8.63 23.03 -9.00
C LEU A 672 -8.86 24.53 -9.28
N ALA A 673 -9.50 24.88 -10.40
CA ALA A 673 -9.92 26.26 -10.67
C ALA A 673 -11.05 26.72 -9.72
N LYS A 674 -11.38 28.02 -9.72
CA LYS A 674 -12.41 28.63 -8.85
C LYS A 674 -13.69 27.78 -8.79
N GLY A 675 -13.96 27.20 -7.62
CA GLY A 675 -15.23 26.56 -7.31
C GLY A 675 -15.27 25.03 -7.41
N THR A 676 -14.14 24.33 -7.64
CA THR A 676 -14.09 22.86 -7.72
C THR A 676 -12.98 22.26 -6.86
N THR A 677 -13.35 21.30 -6.01
CA THR A 677 -12.41 20.49 -5.22
C THR A 677 -12.32 19.09 -5.80
N ARG A 678 -11.10 18.60 -5.99
CA ARG A 678 -10.80 17.21 -6.30
C ARG A 678 -10.51 16.43 -5.03
N LEU A 679 -11.23 15.36 -4.82
CA LEU A 679 -10.99 14.37 -3.77
C LEU A 679 -10.36 13.13 -4.40
N LEU A 680 -9.36 12.59 -3.71
CA LEU A 680 -8.77 11.29 -4.01
C LEU A 680 -9.15 10.34 -2.87
N ALA A 681 -9.71 9.20 -3.22
CA ALA A 681 -10.16 8.20 -2.27
C ALA A 681 -9.70 6.80 -2.69
N ILE A 682 -9.61 5.94 -1.69
CA ILE A 682 -9.32 4.51 -1.79
C ILE A 682 -10.39 3.74 -1.00
N THR A 683 -10.53 2.46 -1.30
CA THR A 683 -11.60 1.61 -0.78
C THR A 683 -11.06 0.27 -0.26
N GLY A 684 -11.89 -0.50 0.44
CA GLY A 684 -11.57 -1.84 0.91
C GLY A 684 -10.38 -1.87 1.89
N GLU A 685 -9.51 -2.86 1.73
CA GLU A 685 -8.34 -3.07 2.60
C GLU A 685 -7.34 -1.91 2.56
N GLN A 686 -7.14 -1.28 1.39
CA GLN A 686 -6.24 -0.12 1.28
C GLN A 686 -6.74 1.04 2.15
N ALA A 687 -8.06 1.24 2.24
CA ALA A 687 -8.67 2.23 3.11
C ALA A 687 -8.46 1.86 4.60
N GLN A 688 -8.62 0.59 4.97
CA GLN A 688 -8.38 0.13 6.35
C GLN A 688 -6.92 0.36 6.78
N GLN A 689 -5.96 -0.04 5.93
CA GLN A 689 -4.53 0.19 6.18
C GLN A 689 -4.21 1.68 6.35
N ALA A 690 -4.81 2.55 5.53
CA ALA A 690 -4.62 3.99 5.64
C ALA A 690 -5.12 4.53 7.00
N ARG A 691 -6.23 3.99 7.54
CA ARG A 691 -6.72 4.36 8.90
C ARG A 691 -5.75 3.90 9.98
N GLU A 692 -5.24 2.68 9.89
CA GLU A 692 -4.27 2.13 10.86
C GLU A 692 -2.99 2.97 10.91
N VAL A 693 -2.43 3.31 9.74
CA VAL A 693 -1.26 4.21 9.63
C VAL A 693 -1.57 5.56 10.26
N GLY A 694 -2.74 6.14 9.95
CA GLY A 694 -3.15 7.41 10.55
C GLY A 694 -3.29 7.36 12.07
N GLN A 695 -3.82 6.26 12.60
CA GLN A 695 -3.97 6.04 14.05
C GLN A 695 -2.62 5.84 14.75
N SER A 696 -1.71 5.06 14.16
CA SER A 696 -0.35 4.87 14.66
C SER A 696 0.39 6.21 14.76
N LEU A 697 0.38 7.01 13.69
CA LEU A 697 0.99 8.34 13.69
C LEU A 697 0.33 9.27 14.71
N ALA A 698 -0.99 9.20 14.90
CA ALA A 698 -1.67 10.00 15.91
C ALA A 698 -1.20 9.66 17.34
N GLN A 699 -0.98 8.37 17.64
CA GLN A 699 -0.44 7.93 18.93
C GLN A 699 0.99 8.42 19.14
N GLU A 700 1.84 8.40 18.11
CA GLU A 700 3.20 8.94 18.19
C GLU A 700 3.21 10.45 18.43
N VAL A 701 2.33 11.20 17.76
CA VAL A 701 2.16 12.65 17.98
C VAL A 701 1.68 12.93 19.39
N GLU A 702 0.74 12.14 19.92
CA GLU A 702 0.25 12.27 21.29
C GLU A 702 1.37 11.97 22.31
N ALA A 703 2.15 10.90 22.10
CA ALA A 703 3.30 10.58 22.93
C ALA A 703 4.35 11.70 22.93
N ALA A 704 4.65 12.28 21.75
CA ALA A 704 5.54 13.43 21.63
C ALA A 704 4.98 14.68 22.36
N ALA A 705 3.66 14.90 22.30
CA ALA A 705 3.00 15.99 23.02
C ALA A 705 3.07 15.80 24.54
N ALA A 706 2.90 14.57 25.03
CA ALA A 706 3.03 14.22 26.44
C ALA A 706 4.45 14.46 26.95
N ARG A 707 5.47 13.96 26.23
CA ARG A 707 6.90 14.20 26.53
C ARG A 707 7.23 15.69 26.59
N LEU A 708 6.74 16.48 25.63
CA LEU A 708 6.94 17.93 25.64
C LEU A 708 6.27 18.62 26.85
N SER A 709 5.12 18.10 27.28
CA SER A 709 4.35 18.69 28.39
C SER A 709 4.98 18.39 29.76
N GLN A 710 5.73 17.29 29.90
CA GLN A 710 6.55 17.01 31.09
C GLN A 710 7.73 17.98 31.24
N GLY A 711 8.08 18.71 30.17
CA GLY A 711 9.23 19.60 30.13
C GLY A 711 10.55 18.86 29.93
N SER A 712 11.53 19.55 29.35
CA SER A 712 12.87 19.00 29.14
C SER A 712 13.82 19.42 30.27
N ARG A 713 14.71 18.52 30.67
CA ARG A 713 15.70 18.75 31.74
C ARG A 713 16.88 19.58 31.25
N ASP A 714 17.28 19.37 30.01
CA ASP A 714 18.42 20.02 29.38
C ASP A 714 18.15 20.40 27.91
N VAL A 715 19.08 21.16 27.33
CA VAL A 715 18.99 21.64 25.94
C VAL A 715 19.02 20.49 24.94
N VAL A 716 19.79 19.43 25.22
CA VAL A 716 19.96 18.29 24.32
C VAL A 716 18.65 17.51 24.17
N GLU A 717 17.97 17.23 25.28
CA GLU A 717 16.66 16.59 25.30
C GLU A 717 15.62 17.44 24.55
N ALA A 718 15.60 18.76 24.79
CA ALA A 718 14.68 19.67 24.11
C ALA A 718 14.94 19.73 22.60
N GLN A 719 16.21 19.70 22.17
CA GLN A 719 16.59 19.66 20.75
C GLN A 719 16.19 18.32 20.10
N ARG A 720 16.38 17.19 20.79
CA ARG A 720 15.92 15.87 20.32
C ARG A 720 14.41 15.87 20.11
N LEU A 721 13.63 16.36 21.07
CA LEU A 721 12.18 16.49 20.93
C LEU A 721 11.78 17.38 19.74
N SER A 722 12.50 18.49 19.50
CA SER A 722 12.25 19.33 18.32
C SER A 722 12.57 18.60 17.01
N LYS A 723 13.63 17.78 16.97
CA LYS A 723 13.98 16.93 15.82
C LYS A 723 12.94 15.83 15.60
N ASP A 724 12.47 15.17 16.66
CA ASP A 724 11.41 14.16 16.63
C ASP A 724 10.15 14.73 15.99
N MET A 725 9.74 15.95 16.35
CA MET A 725 8.60 16.63 15.72
C MET A 725 8.81 16.94 14.24
N GLY A 726 10.05 17.21 13.84
CA GLY A 726 10.42 17.34 12.42
C GLY A 726 10.16 16.04 11.68
N ARG A 727 10.71 14.93 12.19
CA ARG A 727 10.53 13.59 11.61
C ARG A 727 9.07 13.17 11.51
N LEU A 728 8.28 13.42 12.58
CA LEU A 728 6.84 13.14 12.58
C LEU A 728 6.08 14.00 11.57
N THR A 729 6.53 15.24 11.32
CA THR A 729 5.92 16.09 10.27
C THR A 729 6.14 15.46 8.91
N ASP A 730 7.37 15.02 8.61
CA ASP A 730 7.70 14.40 7.33
C ASP A 730 6.95 13.07 7.13
N ALA A 731 6.81 12.27 8.20
CA ALA A 731 6.04 11.02 8.19
C ALA A 731 4.55 11.28 7.90
N VAL A 732 3.93 12.25 8.58
CA VAL A 732 2.52 12.63 8.36
C VAL A 732 2.29 13.19 6.95
N ASP A 733 3.25 13.95 6.42
CA ASP A 733 3.16 14.57 5.10
C ASP A 733 3.19 13.54 3.95
N THR A 734 3.88 12.41 4.15
CA THR A 734 4.11 11.39 3.12
C THR A 734 3.21 10.14 3.26
N ALA A 735 2.70 9.86 4.46
CA ALA A 735 1.88 8.67 4.73
C ALA A 735 0.57 8.68 3.94
N VAL A 736 0.13 7.51 3.46
CA VAL A 736 -1.24 7.30 2.95
C VAL A 736 -2.17 7.12 4.14
N MET A 737 -2.99 8.13 4.43
CA MET A 737 -3.87 8.17 5.61
C MET A 737 -5.10 9.07 5.35
N PRO A 738 -6.14 9.03 6.22
CA PRO A 738 -7.29 9.93 6.09
C PRO A 738 -6.87 11.40 6.06
N GLN A 739 -7.33 12.11 5.04
CA GLN A 739 -6.93 13.50 4.77
C GLN A 739 -7.36 14.45 5.89
N TRP A 740 -8.51 14.21 6.52
CA TRP A 740 -8.92 14.99 7.69
C TRP A 740 -7.93 14.84 8.85
N GLN A 741 -7.48 13.60 9.10
CA GLN A 741 -6.58 13.28 10.19
C GLN A 741 -5.19 13.85 9.92
N ARG A 742 -4.72 13.76 8.66
CA ARG A 742 -3.45 14.40 8.23
C ARG A 742 -3.45 15.89 8.57
N ARG A 743 -4.51 16.61 8.21
CA ARG A 743 -4.63 18.06 8.46
C ARG A 743 -4.63 18.40 9.94
N GLU A 744 -5.29 17.61 10.78
CA GLU A 744 -5.29 17.80 12.24
C GLU A 744 -3.93 17.52 12.87
N LEU A 745 -3.26 16.45 12.45
CA LEU A 745 -1.92 16.11 12.92
C LEU A 745 -0.88 17.15 12.47
N GLN A 746 -0.93 17.62 11.23
CA GLN A 746 -0.09 18.72 10.75
C GLN A 746 -0.28 20.00 11.58
N ALA A 747 -1.52 20.38 11.88
CA ALA A 747 -1.81 21.54 12.72
C ALA A 747 -1.24 21.36 14.14
N THR A 748 -1.43 20.17 14.71
CA THR A 748 -0.91 19.80 16.03
C THR A 748 0.62 19.84 16.07
N LEU A 749 1.29 19.16 15.14
CA LEU A 749 2.75 19.13 15.01
C LEU A 749 3.34 20.52 14.79
N LYS A 750 2.69 21.38 13.98
CA LYS A 750 3.12 22.77 13.82
C LYS A 750 3.08 23.55 15.14
N ALA A 751 2.04 23.36 15.95
CA ALA A 751 1.94 23.98 17.27
C ALA A 751 2.97 23.42 18.25
N LEU A 752 3.12 22.09 18.28
CA LEU A 752 4.09 21.39 19.12
C LEU A 752 5.53 21.81 18.79
N ARG A 753 5.91 21.87 17.50
CA ARG A 753 7.24 22.29 17.05
C ARG A 753 7.55 23.73 17.46
N ARG A 754 6.56 24.63 17.45
CA ARG A 754 6.71 25.99 17.98
C ARG A 754 6.96 25.99 19.49
N ARG A 755 6.23 25.17 20.26
CA ARG A 755 6.42 25.02 21.70
C ARG A 755 7.80 24.43 22.03
N ALA A 756 8.21 23.36 21.33
CA ALA A 756 9.52 22.74 21.49
C ALA A 756 10.66 23.73 21.22
N ASN A 757 10.61 24.46 20.10
CA ASN A 757 11.62 25.49 19.79
C ASN A 757 11.66 26.62 20.84
N THR A 758 10.52 26.97 21.42
CA THR A 758 10.45 27.95 22.51
C THR A 758 11.10 27.41 23.78
N ALA A 759 10.86 26.14 24.12
CA ALA A 759 11.49 25.46 25.26
C ALA A 759 13.01 25.38 25.09
N VAL A 760 13.50 24.98 23.90
CA VAL A 760 14.92 24.99 23.54
C VAL A 760 15.52 26.36 23.78
N ARG A 761 14.90 27.42 23.23
CA ARG A 761 15.41 28.80 23.38
C ARG A 761 15.48 29.22 24.85
N LYS A 762 14.49 28.86 25.67
CA LYS A 762 14.43 29.19 27.10
C LYS A 762 15.55 28.49 27.88
N LEU A 763 15.78 27.20 27.63
CA LEU A 763 16.85 26.42 28.26
C LEU A 763 18.23 26.93 27.85
N GLU A 764 18.44 27.19 26.55
CA GLU A 764 19.68 27.76 26.04
C GLU A 764 19.97 29.15 26.66
N MET A 765 18.94 29.97 26.88
CA MET A 765 19.08 31.26 27.57
C MET A 765 19.44 31.09 29.05
N GLY A 766 18.84 30.10 29.74
CA GLY A 766 19.18 29.78 31.13
C GLY A 766 20.64 29.34 31.29
N GLN A 767 21.10 28.41 30.44
CA GLN A 767 22.50 27.99 30.42
C GLN A 767 23.45 29.13 30.08
N ALA A 768 23.09 29.98 29.09
CA ALA A 768 23.90 31.12 28.74
C ALA A 768 24.04 32.10 29.91
N ALA A 769 22.96 32.34 30.66
CA ALA A 769 22.98 33.21 31.83
C ALA A 769 23.89 32.68 32.94
N GLN A 770 23.82 31.37 33.23
CA GLN A 770 24.71 30.73 34.21
C GLN A 770 26.19 30.87 33.82
N LYS A 771 26.54 30.50 32.58
CA LYS A 771 27.91 30.59 32.06
C LYS A 771 28.43 32.03 31.99
N THR A 772 27.55 32.99 31.68
CA THR A 772 27.87 34.42 31.73
C THR A 772 28.27 34.84 33.13
N GLN A 773 27.52 34.42 34.15
CA GLN A 773 27.81 34.75 35.54
C GLN A 773 29.14 34.14 36.02
N GLU A 774 29.43 32.89 35.63
CA GLU A 774 30.73 32.24 35.89
C GLU A 774 31.90 32.99 35.24
N LEU A 775 31.72 33.48 34.00
CA LEU A 775 32.73 34.25 33.29
C LEU A 775 32.95 35.65 33.89
N LEU A 776 31.88 36.34 34.32
CA LEU A 776 31.99 37.65 34.97
C LEU A 776 32.68 37.57 36.34
N GLN A 777 32.57 36.44 37.04
CA GLN A 777 33.34 36.20 38.26
C GLN A 777 34.84 36.02 37.99
N ARG A 778 35.21 35.45 36.83
CA ARG A 778 36.61 35.27 36.40
C ARG A 778 37.23 36.54 35.85
N HIS A 779 36.43 37.40 35.23
CA HIS A 779 36.87 38.61 34.54
C HIS A 779 36.18 39.83 35.13
N SER A 780 36.81 40.45 36.13
CA SER A 780 36.21 41.54 36.91
C SER A 780 36.23 42.89 36.18
N GLU A 781 37.28 43.25 35.44
CA GLU A 781 37.35 44.47 34.61
C GLU A 781 38.38 44.34 33.45
N GLY A 782 38.06 44.89 32.27
CA GLY A 782 38.99 44.97 31.13
C GLY A 782 38.30 45.20 29.76
N PRO A 783 38.99 45.78 28.75
CA PRO A 783 38.43 46.04 27.43
C PRO A 783 38.28 44.78 26.57
N LEU A 784 38.81 43.64 27.03
CA LEU A 784 38.93 42.41 26.26
C LEU A 784 38.75 41.17 27.14
N ILE A 785 37.87 40.25 26.72
CA ILE A 785 37.76 38.89 27.27
C ILE A 785 38.07 37.91 26.13
N VAL A 786 39.10 37.10 26.32
CA VAL A 786 39.42 35.95 25.46
C VAL A 786 39.62 34.74 26.35
N ASP A 787 38.66 33.82 26.34
CA ASP A 787 38.63 32.70 27.27
C ASP A 787 37.91 31.47 26.68
N THR A 788 37.92 30.40 27.44
CA THR A 788 37.22 29.16 27.14
C THR A 788 36.00 28.99 28.03
N VAL A 789 34.94 28.47 27.42
CA VAL A 789 33.75 28.02 28.14
C VAL A 789 33.18 26.83 27.40
N TYR A 790 32.92 25.73 28.12
CA TYR A 790 32.21 24.62 27.53
C TYR A 790 30.77 25.03 27.24
N ALA A 791 30.33 24.93 25.99
CA ALA A 791 28.97 25.17 25.55
C ALA A 791 28.53 24.02 24.64
N GLU A 792 27.32 23.52 24.88
CA GLU A 792 26.75 22.36 24.19
C GLU A 792 26.39 22.64 22.73
N SER A 793 26.27 23.92 22.35
CA SER A 793 26.00 24.32 20.98
C SER A 793 26.54 25.72 20.69
N LEU A 794 26.73 26.00 19.39
CA LEU A 794 27.13 27.32 18.93
C LEU A 794 26.09 28.40 19.29
N SER A 795 24.81 28.02 19.30
CA SER A 795 23.68 28.89 19.73
C SER A 795 23.86 29.35 21.18
N VAL A 796 24.19 28.42 22.10
CA VAL A 796 24.45 28.76 23.50
C VAL A 796 25.68 29.65 23.61
N LEU A 797 26.78 29.31 22.93
CA LEU A 797 28.02 30.10 22.98
C LEU A 797 27.82 31.55 22.52
N VAL A 798 27.11 31.75 21.41
CA VAL A 798 26.76 33.10 20.91
C VAL A 798 25.88 33.86 21.90
N LYS A 799 24.95 33.18 22.57
CA LYS A 799 24.11 33.81 23.62
C LYS A 799 24.94 34.25 24.83
N VAL A 800 25.92 33.44 25.26
CA VAL A 800 26.86 33.81 26.34
C VAL A 800 27.62 35.08 25.96
N VAL A 801 28.24 35.10 24.77
CA VAL A 801 28.98 36.25 24.27
C VAL A 801 28.11 37.51 24.24
N ARG A 802 26.89 37.42 23.68
CA ARG A 802 25.96 38.55 23.64
C ARG A 802 25.57 39.05 25.02
N GLN A 803 25.35 38.13 25.97
CA GLN A 803 24.93 38.49 27.32
C GLN A 803 26.09 39.09 28.13
N LEU A 804 27.32 38.65 27.93
CA LEU A 804 28.53 39.29 28.46
C LEU A 804 28.66 40.72 27.94
N CYS A 805 28.64 40.93 26.63
CA CYS A 805 28.73 42.27 26.05
C CYS A 805 27.54 43.17 26.43
N LYS A 806 26.37 42.60 26.77
CA LYS A 806 25.24 43.38 27.30
C LYS A 806 25.50 43.87 28.73
N GLN A 807 26.18 43.07 29.55
CA GLN A 807 26.53 43.44 30.93
C GLN A 807 27.80 44.27 31.03
N ALA A 808 28.71 44.14 30.06
CA ALA A 808 29.94 44.92 29.91
C ALA A 808 30.05 45.53 28.49
N PRO A 809 29.36 46.66 28.21
CA PRO A 809 29.26 47.23 26.86
C PRO A 809 30.57 47.71 26.22
N SER A 810 31.55 48.02 27.07
CA SER A 810 32.90 48.48 26.68
C SER A 810 33.89 47.33 26.44
N THR A 811 33.47 46.08 26.64
CA THR A 811 34.34 44.90 26.55
C THR A 811 34.07 44.11 25.28
N SER A 812 35.13 43.84 24.52
CA SER A 812 35.10 42.91 23.39
C SER A 812 35.33 41.49 23.87
N VAL A 813 34.52 40.53 23.41
CA VAL A 813 34.51 39.15 23.93
C VAL A 813 34.73 38.16 22.79
N LEU A 814 35.67 37.21 22.95
CA LEU A 814 35.78 36.00 22.13
C LEU A 814 35.87 34.78 23.04
N LEU A 815 35.00 33.82 22.80
CA LEU A 815 34.95 32.57 23.55
C LEU A 815 35.17 31.38 22.62
N LEU A 816 36.00 30.45 23.08
CA LEU A 816 36.18 29.13 22.48
C LEU A 816 35.51 28.06 23.35
N SER A 817 34.77 27.15 22.71
CA SER A 817 34.16 25.99 23.37
C SER A 817 34.70 24.70 22.78
N PRO A 818 35.56 23.96 23.50
CA PRO A 818 36.03 22.67 23.04
C PRO A 818 34.87 21.66 22.98
N GLN A 819 34.90 20.80 21.97
CA GLN A 819 33.94 19.73 21.73
C GLN A 819 34.66 18.37 21.68
N PRO A 820 33.94 17.23 21.76
CA PRO A 820 34.54 15.92 21.51
C PRO A 820 35.27 15.85 20.16
N LEU A 821 36.23 14.93 20.05
CA LEU A 821 37.02 14.70 18.82
C LEU A 821 37.84 15.92 18.33
N GLY A 822 38.16 16.86 19.22
CA GLY A 822 39.03 18.00 18.91
C GLY A 822 38.39 19.10 18.08
N GLN A 823 37.05 19.09 17.91
CA GLN A 823 36.32 20.23 17.36
C GLN A 823 36.27 21.39 18.37
N VAL A 824 36.22 22.62 17.87
CA VAL A 824 36.12 23.83 18.70
C VAL A 824 35.10 24.77 18.07
N LEU A 825 34.13 25.21 18.89
CA LEU A 825 33.19 26.27 18.52
C LEU A 825 33.76 27.62 18.94
N CYS A 826 33.58 28.63 18.10
CA CYS A 826 34.04 29.99 18.36
C CYS A 826 32.86 30.96 18.25
N ALA A 827 32.74 31.88 19.19
CA ALA A 827 31.85 33.03 19.06
C ALA A 827 32.52 34.29 19.59
N CYS A 828 32.29 35.43 18.95
CA CYS A 828 32.81 36.70 19.42
C CYS A 828 31.86 37.87 19.13
N GLN A 829 32.02 38.92 19.92
CA GLN A 829 31.36 40.20 19.75
C GLN A 829 32.32 41.31 20.13
N VAL A 830 32.46 42.32 19.27
CA VAL A 830 33.28 43.50 19.55
C VAL A 830 32.46 44.54 20.30
N ALA A 831 33.10 45.30 21.18
CA ALA A 831 32.48 46.38 21.95
C ALA A 831 31.91 47.47 21.01
N GLN A 832 30.85 48.16 21.44
CA GLN A 832 30.30 49.27 20.64
C GLN A 832 31.29 50.44 20.50
N SER A 833 32.20 50.58 21.47
CA SER A 833 33.29 51.57 21.46
C SER A 833 34.53 51.13 20.65
N ALA A 834 34.51 49.95 20.02
CA ALA A 834 35.64 49.45 19.25
C ALA A 834 35.90 50.29 17.98
N THR A 835 37.16 50.34 17.55
CA THR A 835 37.54 51.06 16.33
C THR A 835 36.86 50.45 15.09
N PRO A 836 36.57 51.21 14.02
CA PRO A 836 35.98 50.66 12.79
C PRO A 836 36.81 49.56 12.12
N ALA A 837 38.10 49.46 12.46
CA ALA A 837 39.02 48.43 11.98
C ALA A 837 38.93 47.12 12.77
N PHE A 838 38.44 47.14 14.02
CA PHE A 838 38.25 45.95 14.84
C PHE A 838 36.84 45.39 14.65
N THR A 839 36.72 44.34 13.84
CA THR A 839 35.43 43.71 13.52
C THR A 839 35.38 42.27 14.00
N ALA A 840 34.20 41.82 14.46
CA ALA A 840 33.99 40.47 14.95
C ALA A 840 34.23 39.42 13.85
N GLU A 841 33.75 39.67 12.63
CA GLU A 841 33.99 38.78 11.47
C GLU A 841 35.49 38.53 11.23
N ALA A 842 36.31 39.58 11.14
CA ALA A 842 37.74 39.43 10.91
C ALA A 842 38.45 38.76 12.09
N TRP A 843 38.00 39.04 13.32
CA TRP A 843 38.54 38.43 14.52
C TRP A 843 38.25 36.93 14.60
N ALA A 844 37.00 36.53 14.37
CA ALA A 844 36.61 35.12 14.30
C ALA A 844 37.31 34.39 13.16
N LEU A 845 37.46 35.03 11.99
CA LEU A 845 38.15 34.45 10.84
C LEU A 845 39.62 34.18 11.14
N ALA A 846 40.34 35.12 11.77
CA ALA A 846 41.74 34.93 12.14
C ALA A 846 41.93 33.71 13.06
N VAL A 847 41.05 33.57 14.06
CA VAL A 847 41.11 32.48 15.05
C VAL A 847 40.67 31.14 14.44
N CYS A 848 39.56 31.12 13.69
CA CYS A 848 39.08 29.90 13.07
C CYS A 848 40.05 29.42 11.98
N SER A 849 40.67 30.31 11.20
CA SER A 849 41.67 29.91 10.19
C SER A 849 42.90 29.26 10.83
N HIS A 850 43.34 29.76 12.00
CA HIS A 850 44.42 29.13 12.76
C HIS A 850 44.06 27.70 13.20
N MET A 851 42.79 27.45 13.53
CA MET A 851 42.25 26.12 13.84
C MET A 851 41.80 25.34 12.59
N GLY A 852 42.24 25.70 11.37
CA GLY A 852 41.83 25.03 10.13
C GLY A 852 40.33 25.09 9.81
N GLY A 853 39.63 26.07 10.37
CA GLY A 853 38.18 26.21 10.39
C GLY A 853 37.63 27.36 9.55
N LYS A 854 36.32 27.60 9.68
CA LYS A 854 35.59 28.68 9.00
C LYS A 854 34.85 29.54 10.01
N ALA A 855 34.73 30.83 9.72
CA ALA A 855 33.95 31.79 10.49
C ALA A 855 33.00 32.57 9.59
N TRP A 856 31.90 33.05 10.17
CA TRP A 856 30.90 33.88 9.50
C TRP A 856 30.20 34.78 10.53
N GLY A 857 29.68 35.91 10.08
CA GLY A 857 29.03 36.85 10.99
C GLY A 857 28.89 38.25 10.40
N SER A 858 28.72 39.21 11.29
CA SER A 858 28.74 40.63 10.97
C SER A 858 29.96 41.30 11.58
N ARG A 859 30.11 42.60 11.31
CA ARG A 859 31.12 43.43 11.95
C ARG A 859 31.03 43.45 13.48
N VAL A 860 29.85 43.21 14.05
CA VAL A 860 29.60 43.33 15.49
C VAL A 860 29.62 41.98 16.19
N VAL A 861 29.06 40.93 15.58
CA VAL A 861 28.99 39.58 16.17
C VAL A 861 29.36 38.55 15.10
N ALA A 862 30.24 37.62 15.43
CA ALA A 862 30.61 36.53 14.55
C ALA A 862 30.73 35.20 15.30
N GLN A 863 30.70 34.12 14.55
CA GLN A 863 30.80 32.76 15.05
C GLN A 863 31.57 31.89 14.05
N GLY A 864 32.05 30.74 14.48
CA GLY A 864 32.79 29.84 13.63
C GLY A 864 33.07 28.50 14.28
N THR A 865 33.70 27.63 13.51
CA THR A 865 34.09 26.27 13.93
C THR A 865 35.46 25.95 13.38
N GLY A 866 36.30 25.28 14.17
CA GLY A 866 37.59 24.73 13.73
C GLY A 866 37.93 23.45 14.48
N SER A 867 39.15 22.95 14.29
CA SER A 867 39.69 21.82 15.03
C SER A 867 41.13 22.11 15.44
N THR A 868 41.44 21.90 16.72
CA THR A 868 42.80 22.04 17.24
C THR A 868 42.99 21.16 18.45
N ALA A 869 44.18 20.58 18.60
CA ALA A 869 44.63 19.94 19.83
C ALA A 869 45.28 20.94 20.81
N ASP A 870 45.68 22.12 20.30
CA ASP A 870 46.29 23.21 21.06
C ASP A 870 45.31 24.39 21.16
N LEU A 871 44.56 24.41 22.25
CA LEU A 871 43.59 25.46 22.52
C LEU A 871 44.25 26.77 22.95
N ASP A 872 45.44 26.68 23.57
CA ASP A 872 46.18 27.85 24.07
C ASP A 872 46.79 28.66 22.93
N ALA A 873 47.25 28.01 21.85
CA ALA A 873 47.68 28.69 20.64
C ALA A 873 46.54 29.48 19.97
N ALA A 874 45.33 28.91 19.95
CA ALA A 874 44.14 29.57 19.41
C ALA A 874 43.73 30.79 20.26
N LEU A 875 43.74 30.67 21.59
CA LEU A 875 43.50 31.80 22.51
C LEU A 875 44.58 32.89 22.38
N SER A 876 45.85 32.48 22.23
CA SER A 876 46.97 33.42 22.03
C SER A 876 46.81 34.20 20.73
N THR A 877 46.42 33.53 19.65
CA THR A 877 46.11 34.15 18.35
C THR A 877 44.96 35.14 18.49
N ALA A 878 43.89 34.76 19.20
CA ALA A 878 42.75 35.63 19.46
C ALA A 878 43.13 36.89 20.24
N ARG A 879 43.95 36.76 21.30
CA ARG A 879 44.45 37.90 22.10
C ARG A 879 45.36 38.81 21.29
N ALA A 880 46.33 38.25 20.57
CA ALA A 880 47.26 39.01 19.74
C ALA A 880 46.55 39.81 18.65
N TYR A 881 45.52 39.20 18.01
CA TYR A 881 44.72 39.91 17.02
C TYR A 881 43.98 41.11 17.64
N ALA A 882 43.33 40.92 18.80
CA ALA A 882 42.58 41.98 19.45
C ALA A 882 43.48 43.12 19.98
N LEU A 883 44.62 42.79 20.61
CA LEU A 883 45.57 43.79 21.13
C LEU A 883 46.22 44.65 20.04
N ASN A 884 46.32 44.13 18.80
CA ASN A 884 46.80 44.92 17.66
C ASN A 884 45.73 45.89 17.10
N LYS A 885 44.49 45.85 17.63
CA LYS A 885 43.33 46.55 17.07
C LYS A 885 42.57 47.42 18.10
N LEU A 886 42.75 47.13 19.38
CA LEU A 886 42.38 47.97 20.53
C LEU A 886 43.42 49.08 20.71
#